data_AF-A0A8H4XNJ8-F1
#
_entry.id   AF-A0A8H4XNJ8-F1
#
_cell.length_a   1.000
_cell.length_b   1.000
_cell.length_c   1.000
_cell.angle_alpha   90.00
_cell.angle_beta   90.00
_cell.angle_gamma   90.00
#
_symmetry.space_group_name_H-M   'P 1'
#
loop_
_entity.id
_entity.type
_entity.pdbx_description
1 polymer ?
#
loop_
_entity_poly.entity_id
_entity_poly.type
_entity_poly.pdbx_seq_one_letter_code
_entity_poly.pdbx_strand_id
1 'polypeptide(L)'
;MYSQQLPDQRPIRVGGASGGFTDRVAAISRLAKDRHVDAIVGDWLSENIMTGYGAGKAQQDPSIASLPLEERRKTAMYASTFLQCLEPAIPHLAQHGAKLVVNAGASDTELLARVVADMVREAGFGLKVAWVEGDDVTEPFKKLLSDGHVFKSLTDGRTLSDWGHQPICAQAYLGSFGIAEALRNKADIVICGRRVVSDAAPTIGLAAWWHNWNADNYDELAGALMAGHLIECSAFVTGGYYSRFKVLMEANKHLGLGFPIAEVASNGECIITKEEKTNGLVNIETVTSQLVYEISGPLYFNSDVVADLRDIDMKQVGEDAVHVSGVKGLPPPPTTRVGVTAHGGYQAEWHFYLVGLDIEEKCRWMEEQARHAIGEELIQQFTMLKFHVHGTSPSNPVNQEIATVDFRIFAQGPRAELFDGSKPDGFARKLYETVLQSCPGVSRPNDLRQSAPKSYFEYFVSLMPQSACNHRVHLLFGDKTIIPIPLPSITREYGLQESDDTMNPRALDTFGPTVEAPLGWVALSRSGDKASDANVGLFVSDDEQWEWLRAFLSVKKIKELLGAHEYSGGRIDRFEIPNVRVVHFLLKNHLDRGYNSGSKLDTLAKNLGDYSMSSTAQLSGKVIALTGAASGIGLATAKLLASRGAKLSIADVSKEGLAKAQKDIESEFNAQVLAYPLDVRQYDRVEAWISETVQRFGQLDGAANLAGVVPKSIGGEHGLLQNQDLEEWDFILGVNTTGLMHCLKAQLQKIADNGSIVNASSIAGLMGREKNGAYCASKHAVLGLTRSAAKDVGQRGVRVNAICPGRIDTPMLRAATKAAEAAGTGSAFEKETMNDVALRRNGRPEEVATLIAFLLSDDASYMTGNAVSVDGGWNC
;
A
#
# COMPACT_ATOMS: atom_id res chain seq x y z
N MET A 1 -26.66 32.79 -14.97
CA MET A 1 -26.93 33.19 -16.37
C MET A 1 -26.06 32.33 -17.31
N TYR A 2 -26.20 31.01 -17.25
CA TYR A 2 -25.65 30.04 -18.21
C TYR A 2 -26.82 29.20 -18.71
N SER A 3 -27.61 29.83 -19.56
CA SER A 3 -28.62 29.19 -20.40
C SER A 3 -28.18 29.58 -21.80
N GLN A 4 -27.44 28.71 -22.47
CA GLN A 4 -27.38 28.61 -23.92
C GLN A 4 -26.42 27.49 -24.33
N GLN A 5 -26.95 26.60 -25.18
CA GLN A 5 -26.28 25.55 -25.96
C GLN A 5 -25.97 24.20 -25.26
N LEU A 6 -27.03 23.49 -24.84
CA LEU A 6 -27.05 22.02 -25.00
C LEU A 6 -27.65 21.74 -26.40
N PRO A 7 -27.05 20.89 -27.25
CA PRO A 7 -27.62 20.58 -28.57
C PRO A 7 -28.98 19.89 -28.43
N ASP A 8 -29.82 19.98 -29.48
CA ASP A 8 -31.25 19.60 -29.57
C ASP A 8 -31.65 18.14 -29.21
N GLN A 9 -30.76 17.33 -28.62
CA GLN A 9 -31.00 15.92 -28.27
C GLN A 9 -30.82 15.67 -26.77
N ARG A 10 -31.81 15.01 -26.15
CA ARG A 10 -31.80 14.64 -24.72
C ARG A 10 -30.55 13.77 -24.41
N PRO A 11 -29.81 14.04 -23.32
CA PRO A 11 -28.71 13.19 -22.89
C PRO A 11 -29.20 11.79 -22.51
N ILE A 12 -28.39 10.76 -22.79
CA ILE A 12 -28.68 9.39 -22.38
C ILE A 12 -28.35 9.22 -20.90
N ARG A 13 -29.26 8.60 -20.14
CA ARG A 13 -29.03 8.26 -18.72
C ARG A 13 -28.66 6.79 -18.59
N VAL A 14 -27.40 6.54 -18.24
CA VAL A 14 -26.83 5.21 -18.10
C VAL A 14 -26.56 4.88 -16.64
N GLY A 15 -27.23 3.85 -16.10
CA GLY A 15 -27.03 3.38 -14.73
C GLY A 15 -25.96 2.28 -14.63
N GLY A 16 -25.01 2.43 -13.70
CA GLY A 16 -23.99 1.41 -13.41
C GLY A 16 -24.48 0.42 -12.34
N ALA A 17 -24.81 -0.81 -12.74
CA ALA A 17 -25.44 -1.80 -11.86
C ALA A 17 -24.45 -2.70 -11.10
N SER A 18 -23.26 -2.96 -11.64
CA SER A 18 -22.31 -3.90 -11.04
C SER A 18 -20.89 -3.57 -11.46
N GLY A 19 -19.97 -3.66 -10.50
CA GLY A 19 -18.52 -3.66 -10.73
C GLY A 19 -17.84 -5.00 -10.40
N GLY A 20 -18.62 -6.06 -10.14
CA GLY A 20 -18.09 -7.40 -9.93
C GLY A 20 -19.13 -8.37 -9.33
N PHE A 21 -18.78 -9.66 -9.33
CA PHE A 21 -19.63 -10.73 -8.79
C PHE A 21 -20.01 -10.60 -7.30
N THR A 22 -19.30 -9.76 -6.55
CA THR A 22 -19.55 -9.49 -5.12
C THR A 22 -20.60 -8.42 -4.87
N ASP A 23 -21.08 -7.75 -5.92
CA ASP A 23 -22.05 -6.66 -5.79
C ASP A 23 -23.48 -7.16 -5.50
N ARG A 24 -24.38 -6.22 -5.21
CA ARG A 24 -25.74 -6.47 -4.75
C ARG A 24 -26.62 -7.06 -5.85
N VAL A 25 -27.24 -8.21 -5.58
CA VAL A 25 -28.16 -8.91 -6.49
C VAL A 25 -29.32 -8.04 -6.97
N ALA A 26 -29.79 -7.10 -6.13
CA ALA A 26 -30.92 -6.23 -6.44
C ALA A 26 -30.59 -5.04 -7.37
N ALA A 27 -29.35 -4.88 -7.83
CA ALA A 27 -28.90 -3.67 -8.52
C ALA A 27 -29.66 -3.39 -9.83
N ILE A 28 -29.74 -4.39 -10.72
CA ILE A 28 -30.44 -4.25 -12.02
C ILE A 28 -31.93 -4.00 -11.79
N SER A 29 -32.55 -4.73 -10.85
CA SER A 29 -33.98 -4.57 -10.53
C SER A 29 -34.31 -3.18 -9.98
N ARG A 30 -33.41 -2.58 -9.18
CA ARG A 30 -33.59 -1.22 -8.65
C ARG A 30 -33.47 -0.16 -9.74
N LEU A 31 -32.39 -0.21 -10.53
CA LEU A 31 -32.18 0.71 -11.64
C LEU A 31 -33.29 0.58 -12.70
N ALA A 32 -33.78 -0.63 -12.97
CA ALA A 32 -34.87 -0.86 -13.91
C ALA A 32 -36.24 -0.36 -13.41
N LYS A 33 -36.42 -0.14 -12.11
CA LYS A 33 -37.65 0.48 -11.55
C LYS A 33 -37.69 1.98 -11.73
N ASP A 34 -36.53 2.61 -11.89
CA ASP A 34 -36.45 4.04 -12.11
C ASP A 34 -36.84 4.36 -13.57
N ARG A 35 -37.88 5.18 -13.73
CA ARG A 35 -38.37 5.61 -15.06
C ARG A 35 -37.41 6.56 -15.76
N HIS A 36 -36.43 7.09 -15.03
CA HIS A 36 -35.48 8.05 -15.52
C HIS A 36 -34.20 7.43 -16.10
N VAL A 37 -34.01 6.11 -15.99
CA VAL A 37 -32.83 5.41 -16.53
C VAL A 37 -33.17 4.84 -17.92
N ASP A 38 -32.43 5.25 -18.94
CA ASP A 38 -32.66 4.83 -20.33
C ASP A 38 -31.92 3.52 -20.66
N ALA A 39 -30.76 3.31 -20.04
CA ALA A 39 -29.95 2.10 -20.21
C ALA A 39 -29.21 1.71 -18.93
N ILE A 40 -28.95 0.41 -18.78
CA ILE A 40 -28.25 -0.19 -17.65
C ILE A 40 -27.02 -0.92 -18.17
N VAL A 41 -25.88 -0.64 -17.53
CA VAL A 41 -24.62 -1.35 -17.75
C VAL A 41 -24.22 -2.11 -16.52
N GLY A 42 -23.50 -3.22 -16.68
CA GLY A 42 -22.91 -3.90 -15.54
C GLY A 42 -21.73 -4.77 -15.94
N ASP A 43 -20.74 -4.77 -15.06
CA ASP A 43 -19.54 -5.57 -15.17
C ASP A 43 -19.52 -6.68 -14.10
N TRP A 44 -19.29 -7.91 -14.53
CA TRP A 44 -19.18 -9.09 -13.67
C TRP A 44 -17.82 -9.78 -13.80
N LEU A 45 -16.93 -9.32 -14.69
CA LEU A 45 -15.73 -10.04 -15.07
C LEU A 45 -14.49 -9.23 -14.74
N SER A 46 -13.74 -9.64 -13.71
CA SER A 46 -12.44 -9.09 -13.36
C SER A 46 -11.29 -10.00 -13.80
N GLU A 47 -10.03 -9.52 -13.78
CA GLU A 47 -8.86 -10.29 -14.28
C GLU A 47 -8.71 -11.61 -13.53
N ASN A 48 -8.99 -11.60 -12.23
CA ASN A 48 -9.06 -12.80 -11.40
C ASN A 48 -10.02 -13.86 -11.98
N ILE A 49 -11.27 -13.47 -12.21
CA ILE A 49 -12.35 -14.37 -12.61
C ILE A 49 -12.09 -14.96 -13.99
N MET A 50 -11.47 -14.19 -14.89
CA MET A 50 -11.09 -14.68 -16.21
C MET A 50 -10.12 -15.84 -16.15
N THR A 51 -9.08 -15.72 -15.33
CA THR A 51 -8.05 -16.77 -15.28
C THR A 51 -8.64 -18.08 -14.76
N GLY A 52 -9.56 -18.00 -13.81
CA GLY A 52 -10.32 -19.14 -13.30
C GLY A 52 -11.23 -19.77 -14.36
N TYR A 53 -12.10 -18.99 -15.02
CA TYR A 53 -13.02 -19.53 -16.03
C TYR A 53 -12.31 -19.95 -17.33
N GLY A 54 -11.26 -19.24 -17.74
CA GLY A 54 -10.43 -19.57 -18.90
C GLY A 54 -9.66 -20.87 -18.70
N ALA A 55 -9.08 -21.09 -17.51
CA ALA A 55 -8.45 -22.36 -17.17
C ALA A 55 -9.48 -23.50 -17.04
N GLY A 56 -10.64 -23.22 -16.43
CA GLY A 56 -11.74 -24.17 -16.32
C GLY A 56 -12.21 -24.66 -17.69
N LYS A 57 -12.34 -23.76 -18.69
CA LYS A 57 -12.70 -24.13 -20.06
C LYS A 57 -11.63 -24.96 -20.76
N ALA A 58 -10.34 -24.64 -20.58
CA ALA A 58 -9.26 -25.40 -21.19
C ALA A 58 -9.06 -26.80 -20.57
N GLN A 59 -9.52 -27.01 -19.34
CA GLN A 59 -9.55 -28.32 -18.68
C GLN A 59 -10.79 -29.16 -19.03
N GLN A 60 -11.78 -28.58 -19.72
CA GLN A 60 -12.96 -29.32 -20.17
C GLN A 60 -12.68 -30.13 -21.44
N ASP A 61 -13.16 -31.37 -21.47
CA ASP A 61 -13.11 -32.23 -22.64
C ASP A 61 -13.95 -31.61 -23.78
N PRO A 62 -13.40 -31.42 -25.00
CA PRO A 62 -14.14 -30.94 -26.18
C PRO A 62 -15.42 -31.72 -26.49
N SER A 63 -15.54 -32.96 -25.99
CA SER A 63 -16.74 -33.81 -26.12
C SER A 63 -17.99 -33.23 -25.41
N ILE A 64 -17.82 -32.35 -24.41
CA ILE A 64 -18.91 -31.74 -23.63
C ILE A 64 -19.72 -30.73 -24.46
N ALA A 65 -19.14 -30.17 -25.52
CA ALA A 65 -19.81 -29.32 -26.51
C ALA A 65 -20.85 -30.07 -27.37
N SER A 66 -21.03 -31.38 -27.16
CA SER A 66 -22.06 -32.22 -27.80
C SER A 66 -23.19 -32.67 -26.86
N LEU A 67 -23.09 -32.39 -25.55
CA LEU A 67 -24.09 -32.81 -24.54
C LEU A 67 -25.36 -31.93 -24.53
N PRO A 68 -26.49 -32.38 -23.95
CA PRO A 68 -27.71 -31.59 -23.81
C PRO A 68 -27.51 -30.30 -22.98
N LEU A 69 -28.31 -29.25 -23.25
CA LEU A 69 -28.23 -27.92 -22.63
C LEU A 69 -28.25 -27.94 -21.08
N GLU A 70 -28.93 -28.90 -20.46
CA GLU A 70 -29.01 -29.04 -18.99
C GLU A 70 -27.71 -29.55 -18.34
N GLU A 71 -26.98 -30.48 -18.99
CA GLU A 71 -25.66 -30.90 -18.50
C GLU A 71 -24.61 -29.84 -18.79
N ARG A 72 -24.74 -29.11 -19.91
CA ARG A 72 -23.91 -27.92 -20.17
C ARG A 72 -24.12 -26.84 -19.12
N ARG A 73 -25.35 -26.62 -18.62
CA ARG A 73 -25.62 -25.66 -17.52
C ARG A 73 -24.85 -25.99 -16.23
N LYS A 74 -24.61 -27.27 -15.93
CA LYS A 74 -23.86 -27.70 -14.74
C LYS A 74 -22.34 -27.53 -14.88
N THR A 75 -21.85 -27.52 -16.11
CA THR A 75 -20.42 -27.45 -16.45
C THR A 75 -20.03 -26.09 -17.04
N ALA A 76 -20.99 -25.17 -17.24
CA ALA A 76 -20.78 -23.89 -17.89
C ALA A 76 -19.97 -22.91 -17.03
N MET A 77 -19.06 -22.17 -17.68
CA MET A 77 -18.16 -21.20 -17.05
C MET A 77 -18.61 -19.75 -17.33
N TYR A 78 -19.86 -19.41 -17.00
CA TYR A 78 -20.39 -18.03 -17.03
C TYR A 78 -20.71 -17.52 -15.61
N ALA A 79 -20.87 -16.20 -15.44
CA ALA A 79 -21.19 -15.58 -14.16
C ALA A 79 -22.61 -15.98 -13.70
N SER A 80 -22.74 -17.00 -12.85
CA SER A 80 -24.03 -17.49 -12.36
C SER A 80 -24.80 -16.47 -11.52
N THR A 81 -24.09 -15.55 -10.86
CA THR A 81 -24.68 -14.43 -10.10
C THR A 81 -25.45 -13.45 -10.98
N PHE A 82 -25.07 -13.30 -12.25
CA PHE A 82 -25.79 -12.44 -13.19
C PHE A 82 -27.23 -12.93 -13.43
N LEU A 83 -27.45 -14.25 -13.55
CA LEU A 83 -28.79 -14.81 -13.75
C LEU A 83 -29.73 -14.47 -12.58
N GLN A 84 -29.20 -14.50 -11.35
CA GLN A 84 -29.94 -14.12 -10.14
C GLN A 84 -30.29 -12.62 -10.12
N CYS A 85 -29.45 -11.77 -10.71
CA CYS A 85 -29.72 -10.33 -10.83
C CYS A 85 -30.75 -10.03 -11.93
N LEU A 86 -30.72 -10.80 -13.01
CA LEU A 86 -31.57 -10.58 -14.19
C LEU A 86 -33.02 -11.04 -13.95
N GLU A 87 -33.23 -12.22 -13.36
CA GLU A 87 -34.56 -12.80 -13.12
C GLU A 87 -35.58 -11.80 -12.52
N PRO A 88 -35.28 -11.07 -11.42
CA PRO A 88 -36.21 -10.09 -10.85
C PRO A 88 -36.31 -8.77 -11.64
N ALA A 89 -35.46 -8.55 -12.64
CA ALA A 89 -35.41 -7.32 -13.43
C ALA A 89 -36.18 -7.42 -14.76
N ILE A 90 -36.37 -8.63 -15.32
CA ILE A 90 -37.01 -8.85 -16.63
C ILE A 90 -38.38 -8.13 -16.76
N PRO A 91 -39.31 -8.20 -15.78
CA PRO A 91 -40.60 -7.52 -15.91
C PRO A 91 -40.48 -5.99 -15.99
N HIS A 92 -39.53 -5.41 -15.25
CA HIS A 92 -39.30 -3.97 -15.22
C HIS A 92 -38.63 -3.47 -16.50
N LEU A 93 -37.66 -4.22 -17.02
CA LEU A 93 -37.01 -3.92 -18.31
C LEU A 93 -38.03 -3.91 -19.45
N ALA A 94 -38.94 -4.88 -19.49
CA ALA A 94 -39.99 -4.95 -20.51
C ALA A 94 -41.04 -3.83 -20.38
N GLN A 95 -41.38 -3.42 -19.15
CA GLN A 95 -42.36 -2.36 -18.90
C GLN A 95 -41.84 -0.96 -19.28
N HIS A 96 -40.56 -0.70 -19.04
CA HIS A 96 -39.95 0.62 -19.25
C HIS A 96 -39.17 0.75 -20.56
N GLY A 97 -38.83 -0.37 -21.20
CA GLY A 97 -38.09 -0.39 -22.47
C GLY A 97 -36.60 -0.06 -22.34
N ALA A 98 -36.07 -0.06 -21.11
CA ALA A 98 -34.67 0.20 -20.81
C ALA A 98 -33.75 -0.86 -21.46
N LYS A 99 -32.62 -0.42 -22.01
CA LYS A 99 -31.64 -1.31 -22.64
C LYS A 99 -30.68 -1.88 -21.60
N LEU A 100 -30.28 -3.14 -21.77
CA LEU A 100 -29.35 -3.81 -20.88
C LEU A 100 -28.11 -4.27 -21.65
N VAL A 101 -26.94 -3.79 -21.26
CA VAL A 101 -25.65 -4.21 -21.84
C VAL A 101 -24.76 -4.73 -20.72
N VAL A 102 -24.34 -5.99 -20.81
CA VAL A 102 -23.66 -6.65 -19.69
C VAL A 102 -22.44 -7.43 -20.12
N ASN A 103 -21.42 -7.35 -19.28
CA ASN A 103 -20.19 -8.09 -19.43
C ASN A 103 -20.17 -9.34 -18.54
N ALA A 104 -20.93 -10.38 -18.93
CA ALA A 104 -21.16 -11.56 -18.09
C ALA A 104 -20.82 -12.91 -18.78
N GLY A 105 -20.48 -12.87 -20.07
CA GLY A 105 -20.30 -14.08 -20.88
C GLY A 105 -19.02 -14.88 -20.61
N ALA A 106 -18.04 -14.31 -19.92
CA ALA A 106 -16.73 -14.91 -19.64
C ALA A 106 -16.15 -15.60 -20.89
N SER A 107 -16.04 -16.94 -20.88
CA SER A 107 -15.53 -17.73 -21.99
C SER A 107 -16.63 -18.40 -22.83
N ASP A 108 -17.91 -18.34 -22.42
CA ASP A 108 -19.05 -19.03 -23.06
C ASP A 108 -20.25 -18.08 -23.27
N THR A 109 -19.99 -16.97 -23.95
CA THR A 109 -20.97 -15.92 -24.32
C THR A 109 -22.21 -16.45 -25.01
N GLU A 110 -22.03 -17.37 -25.96
CA GLU A 110 -23.14 -17.95 -26.72
C GLU A 110 -24.11 -18.73 -25.82
N LEU A 111 -23.58 -19.52 -24.88
CA LEU A 111 -24.39 -20.34 -23.98
C LEU A 111 -25.20 -19.44 -23.04
N LEU A 112 -24.59 -18.37 -22.53
CA LEU A 112 -25.29 -17.40 -21.68
C LEU A 112 -26.41 -16.69 -22.44
N ALA A 113 -26.17 -16.27 -23.69
CA ALA A 113 -27.18 -15.62 -24.51
C ALA A 113 -28.41 -16.50 -24.77
N ARG A 114 -28.19 -17.80 -25.01
CA ARG A 114 -29.28 -18.79 -25.16
C ARG A 114 -30.05 -18.97 -23.85
N VAL A 115 -29.36 -19.09 -22.71
CA VAL A 115 -30.00 -19.23 -21.39
C VAL A 115 -30.85 -18.00 -21.05
N VAL A 116 -30.35 -16.79 -21.32
CA VAL A 116 -31.10 -15.55 -21.11
C VAL A 116 -32.31 -15.46 -22.03
N ALA A 117 -32.18 -15.86 -23.30
CA ALA A 117 -33.32 -15.91 -24.21
C ALA A 117 -34.41 -16.89 -23.74
N ASP A 118 -34.02 -18.05 -23.19
CA ASP A 118 -34.95 -19.00 -22.58
C ASP A 118 -35.65 -18.41 -21.35
N MET A 119 -34.92 -17.75 -20.45
CA MET A 119 -35.49 -17.10 -19.27
C MET A 119 -36.49 -15.98 -19.62
N VAL A 120 -36.16 -15.16 -20.62
CA VAL A 120 -37.06 -14.10 -21.13
C VAL A 120 -38.34 -14.70 -21.68
N ARG A 121 -38.24 -15.82 -22.41
CA ARG A 121 -39.39 -16.54 -22.96
C ARG A 121 -40.24 -17.19 -21.87
N GLU A 122 -39.63 -17.78 -20.85
CA GLU A 122 -40.33 -18.35 -19.69
C GLU A 122 -41.08 -17.28 -18.88
N ALA A 123 -40.50 -16.09 -18.76
CA ALA A 123 -41.14 -14.94 -18.12
C ALA A 123 -42.28 -14.32 -18.95
N GLY A 124 -42.47 -14.74 -20.21
CA GLY A 124 -43.55 -14.31 -21.10
C GLY A 124 -43.33 -12.96 -21.78
N PHE A 125 -42.08 -12.46 -21.85
CA PHE A 125 -41.74 -11.18 -22.48
C PHE A 125 -41.01 -11.37 -23.81
N GLY A 126 -41.18 -10.43 -24.75
CA GLY A 126 -40.59 -10.49 -26.10
C GLY A 126 -39.27 -9.72 -26.26
N LEU A 127 -38.40 -9.70 -25.25
CA LEU A 127 -37.13 -8.96 -25.30
C LEU A 127 -36.14 -9.63 -26.28
N LYS A 128 -35.43 -8.82 -27.05
CA LYS A 128 -34.50 -9.29 -28.08
C LYS A 128 -33.07 -9.36 -27.55
N VAL A 129 -32.45 -10.53 -27.66
CA VAL A 129 -31.11 -10.81 -27.12
C VAL A 129 -30.08 -10.93 -28.26
N ALA A 130 -28.95 -10.25 -28.11
CA ALA A 130 -27.79 -10.33 -29.01
C ALA A 130 -26.51 -10.62 -28.20
N TRP A 131 -25.50 -11.18 -28.86
CA TRP A 131 -24.18 -11.37 -28.25
C TRP A 131 -23.06 -11.02 -29.22
N VAL A 132 -21.88 -10.74 -28.67
CA VAL A 132 -20.72 -10.30 -29.44
C VAL A 132 -19.57 -11.32 -29.32
N GLU A 133 -18.97 -11.68 -30.46
CA GLU A 133 -17.88 -12.63 -30.65
C GLU A 133 -16.58 -11.90 -31.02
N GLY A 134 -15.44 -12.45 -30.58
CA GLY A 134 -14.10 -12.06 -31.04
C GLY A 134 -13.08 -11.84 -29.91
N ASP A 135 -13.51 -12.00 -28.67
CA ASP A 135 -12.71 -11.82 -27.46
C ASP A 135 -11.71 -12.95 -27.20
N ASP A 136 -12.06 -14.20 -27.56
CA ASP A 136 -11.14 -15.34 -27.52
C ASP A 136 -10.21 -15.32 -28.75
N VAL A 137 -8.94 -14.98 -28.51
CA VAL A 137 -7.87 -14.94 -29.51
C VAL A 137 -6.85 -16.04 -29.29
N THR A 138 -7.19 -17.12 -28.57
CA THR A 138 -6.26 -18.19 -28.21
C THR A 138 -5.60 -18.82 -29.46
N GLU A 139 -6.39 -19.13 -30.49
CA GLU A 139 -5.87 -19.72 -31.74
C GLU A 139 -5.07 -18.72 -32.60
N PRO A 140 -5.55 -17.48 -32.85
CA PRO A 140 -4.75 -16.43 -33.47
C PRO A 140 -3.43 -16.14 -32.74
N PHE A 141 -3.44 -16.16 -31.41
CA PHE A 141 -2.25 -15.92 -30.59
C PHE A 141 -1.20 -17.03 -30.74
N LYS A 142 -1.62 -18.31 -30.68
CA LYS A 142 -0.73 -19.46 -30.94
C LYS A 142 -0.16 -19.44 -32.35
N LYS A 143 -0.95 -19.00 -33.34
CA LYS A 143 -0.49 -18.84 -34.72
C LYS A 143 0.58 -17.75 -34.83
N LEU A 144 0.35 -16.56 -34.26
CA LEU A 144 1.34 -15.48 -34.26
C LEU A 144 2.62 -15.84 -33.48
N LEU A 145 2.49 -16.63 -32.41
CA LEU A 145 3.64 -17.17 -31.68
C LEU A 145 4.46 -18.13 -32.55
N SER A 146 3.78 -18.96 -33.35
CA SER A 146 4.40 -19.91 -34.28
C SER A 146 5.06 -19.20 -35.49
N ASP A 147 4.50 -18.06 -35.89
CA ASP A 147 5.02 -17.19 -36.95
C ASP A 147 6.24 -16.33 -36.48
N GLY A 148 6.65 -16.47 -35.21
CA GLY A 148 7.86 -15.84 -34.65
C GLY A 148 7.64 -14.43 -34.08
N HIS A 149 6.40 -14.02 -33.80
CA HIS A 149 6.12 -12.71 -33.21
C HIS A 149 6.55 -12.67 -31.72
N VAL A 150 7.32 -11.65 -31.34
CA VAL A 150 7.83 -11.49 -29.97
C VAL A 150 6.86 -10.65 -29.14
N PHE A 151 6.14 -11.31 -28.23
CA PHE A 151 5.29 -10.63 -27.25
C PHE A 151 6.10 -10.19 -26.03
N LYS A 152 6.03 -8.90 -25.71
CA LYS A 152 6.63 -8.29 -24.51
C LYS A 152 5.55 -7.96 -23.49
N SER A 153 5.85 -8.15 -22.21
CA SER A 153 4.96 -7.73 -21.13
C SER A 153 4.87 -6.21 -21.04
N LEU A 154 3.66 -5.67 -20.88
CA LEU A 154 3.43 -4.24 -20.64
C LEU A 154 3.85 -3.79 -19.23
N THR A 155 3.94 -4.72 -18.28
CA THR A 155 4.31 -4.41 -16.88
C THR A 155 5.82 -4.55 -16.67
N ASP A 156 6.40 -5.66 -17.17
CA ASP A 156 7.76 -6.08 -16.81
C ASP A 156 8.76 -5.99 -17.97
N GLY A 157 8.28 -5.74 -19.19
CA GLY A 157 9.10 -5.75 -20.41
C GLY A 157 9.69 -7.13 -20.81
N ARG A 158 9.47 -8.17 -20.00
CA ARG A 158 9.95 -9.54 -20.24
C ARG A 158 9.28 -10.17 -21.46
N THR A 159 10.00 -11.07 -22.13
CA THR A 159 9.46 -11.83 -23.26
C THR A 159 8.71 -13.06 -22.79
N LEU A 160 7.81 -13.59 -23.63
CA LEU A 160 7.08 -14.84 -23.35
C LEU A 160 8.03 -16.03 -23.09
N SER A 161 9.22 -16.05 -23.72
CA SER A 161 10.23 -17.10 -23.53
C SER A 161 10.86 -17.05 -22.14
N ASP A 162 11.06 -15.85 -21.59
CA ASP A 162 11.60 -15.65 -20.24
C ASP A 162 10.55 -15.93 -19.15
N TRP A 163 9.26 -15.94 -19.53
CA TRP A 163 8.15 -16.22 -18.62
C TRP A 163 8.08 -17.70 -18.23
N GLY A 164 8.48 -18.62 -19.11
CA GLY A 164 8.64 -20.04 -18.77
C GLY A 164 7.35 -20.86 -18.60
N HIS A 165 6.17 -20.29 -18.89
CA HIS A 165 4.86 -20.96 -18.77
C HIS A 165 4.16 -21.14 -20.13
N GLN A 166 3.38 -22.22 -20.24
CA GLN A 166 2.58 -22.51 -21.45
C GLN A 166 1.25 -21.73 -21.43
N PRO A 167 0.93 -20.94 -22.46
CA PRO A 167 -0.30 -20.16 -22.51
C PRO A 167 -1.51 -21.08 -22.70
N ILE A 168 -2.47 -20.98 -21.79
CA ILE A 168 -3.71 -21.78 -21.81
C ILE A 168 -4.80 -21.07 -22.60
N CYS A 169 -4.98 -19.78 -22.34
CA CYS A 169 -6.01 -18.96 -22.97
C CYS A 169 -5.48 -17.54 -23.19
N ALA A 170 -5.77 -16.97 -24.37
CA ALA A 170 -5.46 -15.59 -24.68
C ALA A 170 -6.74 -14.87 -25.08
N GLN A 171 -7.02 -13.74 -24.43
CA GLN A 171 -8.23 -12.96 -24.68
C GLN A 171 -7.81 -11.53 -25.01
N ALA A 172 -8.45 -10.84 -25.97
CA ALA A 172 -8.07 -9.50 -26.44
C ALA A 172 -9.17 -8.46 -26.20
N TYR A 173 -8.83 -7.25 -25.74
CA TYR A 173 -9.76 -6.13 -25.47
C TYR A 173 -10.32 -5.52 -26.76
N LEU A 174 -11.54 -5.86 -27.19
CA LEU A 174 -12.15 -5.22 -28.36
C LEU A 174 -12.83 -3.88 -28.00
N GLY A 175 -13.41 -3.25 -29.02
CA GLY A 175 -14.10 -1.96 -28.94
C GLY A 175 -15.63 -2.05 -28.92
N SER A 176 -16.25 -0.92 -28.61
CA SER A 176 -17.68 -0.70 -28.34
C SER A 176 -18.60 -0.74 -29.57
N PHE A 177 -18.08 -0.64 -30.79
CA PHE A 177 -18.91 -0.56 -32.01
C PHE A 177 -19.77 -1.81 -32.26
N GLY A 178 -19.36 -2.99 -31.78
CA GLY A 178 -20.20 -4.19 -31.84
C GLY A 178 -21.50 -4.06 -31.05
N ILE A 179 -21.46 -3.35 -29.91
CA ILE A 179 -22.63 -3.08 -29.08
C ILE A 179 -23.54 -2.06 -29.77
N ALA A 180 -22.96 -0.99 -30.31
CA ALA A 180 -23.71 0.03 -31.04
C ALA A 180 -24.48 -0.58 -32.23
N GLU A 181 -23.85 -1.45 -33.01
CA GLU A 181 -24.51 -2.16 -34.12
C GLU A 181 -25.60 -3.13 -33.66
N ALA A 182 -25.39 -3.86 -32.57
CA ALA A 182 -26.43 -4.72 -31.99
C ALA A 182 -27.69 -3.91 -31.60
N LEU A 183 -27.49 -2.75 -30.99
CA LEU A 183 -28.58 -1.84 -30.58
C LEU A 183 -29.24 -1.15 -31.78
N ARG A 184 -28.49 -0.77 -32.83
CA ARG A 184 -29.03 -0.26 -34.11
C ARG A 184 -29.98 -1.26 -34.77
N ASN A 185 -29.69 -2.56 -34.64
CA ASN A 185 -30.55 -3.65 -35.11
C ASN A 185 -31.72 -4.01 -34.16
N LYS A 186 -31.99 -3.16 -33.16
CA LYS A 186 -33.09 -3.26 -32.19
C LYS A 186 -32.95 -4.41 -31.19
N ALA A 187 -31.73 -4.73 -30.74
CA ALA A 187 -31.52 -5.56 -29.55
C ALA A 187 -31.94 -4.80 -28.28
N ASP A 188 -32.53 -5.50 -27.31
CA ASP A 188 -32.87 -4.96 -25.99
C ASP A 188 -31.83 -5.36 -24.93
N ILE A 189 -31.28 -6.57 -25.08
CA ILE A 189 -30.24 -7.13 -24.22
C ILE A 189 -29.04 -7.49 -25.08
N VAL A 190 -27.87 -6.94 -24.76
CA VAL A 190 -26.60 -7.27 -25.40
C VAL A 190 -25.67 -7.91 -24.38
N ILE A 191 -25.26 -9.14 -24.64
CA ILE A 191 -24.34 -9.89 -23.79
C ILE A 191 -22.96 -9.88 -24.43
N CYS A 192 -22.01 -9.36 -23.68
CA CYS A 192 -20.60 -9.36 -24.04
C CYS A 192 -19.84 -10.38 -23.18
N GLY A 193 -18.82 -11.00 -23.78
CA GLY A 193 -17.73 -11.65 -23.05
C GLY A 193 -16.81 -10.56 -22.53
N ARG A 194 -15.81 -10.90 -21.68
CA ARG A 194 -15.05 -9.85 -20.98
C ARG A 194 -14.56 -8.77 -21.93
N ARG A 195 -14.16 -9.18 -23.13
CA ARG A 195 -13.32 -8.34 -23.96
C ARG A 195 -13.93 -7.95 -25.29
N VAL A 196 -15.18 -7.51 -25.28
CA VAL A 196 -15.65 -6.56 -26.30
C VAL A 196 -15.37 -5.10 -25.87
N VAL A 197 -14.85 -4.93 -24.65
CA VAL A 197 -15.13 -3.74 -23.87
C VAL A 197 -14.00 -3.55 -22.85
N SER A 198 -13.19 -2.48 -22.96
CA SER A 198 -12.63 -1.86 -21.75
C SER A 198 -13.78 -1.61 -20.77
N ASP A 199 -13.64 -1.65 -19.46
CA ASP A 199 -14.79 -1.63 -18.52
C ASP A 199 -15.82 -0.49 -18.81
N ALA A 200 -15.37 0.63 -19.40
CA ALA A 200 -16.15 1.75 -19.89
C ALA A 200 -16.85 1.63 -21.27
N ALA A 201 -16.50 0.68 -22.13
CA ALA A 201 -17.02 0.58 -23.50
C ALA A 201 -18.50 0.13 -23.63
N PRO A 202 -19.24 -0.43 -22.64
CA PRO A 202 -20.67 -0.63 -22.81
C PRO A 202 -21.39 0.72 -22.82
N THR A 203 -20.92 1.65 -22.00
CA THR A 203 -21.37 3.04 -21.93
C THR A 203 -21.04 3.79 -23.22
N ILE A 204 -19.84 3.60 -23.78
CA ILE A 204 -19.49 4.17 -25.10
C ILE A 204 -20.42 3.64 -26.19
N GLY A 205 -20.66 2.33 -26.24
CA GLY A 205 -21.54 1.72 -27.25
C GLY A 205 -22.98 2.21 -27.16
N LEU A 206 -23.50 2.40 -25.95
CA LEU A 206 -24.82 2.97 -25.69
C LEU A 206 -24.92 4.44 -26.10
N ALA A 207 -23.92 5.26 -25.75
CA ALA A 207 -23.88 6.67 -26.12
C ALA A 207 -23.75 6.85 -27.64
N ALA A 208 -22.91 6.04 -28.29
CA ALA A 208 -22.73 6.04 -29.73
C ALA A 208 -23.99 5.60 -30.48
N TRP A 209 -24.77 4.67 -29.94
CA TRP A 209 -26.08 4.29 -30.49
C TRP A 209 -27.11 5.42 -30.35
N TRP A 210 -27.20 6.05 -29.17
CA TRP A 210 -28.22 7.06 -28.88
C TRP A 210 -28.02 8.37 -29.65
N HIS A 211 -26.77 8.84 -29.72
CA HIS A 211 -26.40 10.08 -30.42
C HIS A 211 -25.95 9.83 -31.88
N ASN A 212 -25.97 8.57 -32.32
CA ASN A 212 -25.58 8.15 -33.66
C ASN A 212 -24.16 8.57 -34.08
N TRP A 213 -23.20 8.42 -33.16
CA TRP A 213 -21.79 8.73 -33.40
C TRP A 213 -21.09 7.69 -34.30
N ASN A 214 -20.05 8.14 -35.00
CA ASN A 214 -19.19 7.32 -35.86
C ASN A 214 -17.77 7.21 -35.28
N ALA A 215 -16.93 6.37 -35.90
CA ALA A 215 -15.54 6.14 -35.47
C ALA A 215 -14.62 7.38 -35.53
N ASP A 216 -15.05 8.45 -36.18
CA ASP A 216 -14.29 9.70 -36.31
C ASP A 216 -14.62 10.74 -35.22
N ASN A 217 -15.64 10.48 -34.38
CA ASN A 217 -16.08 11.37 -33.29
C ASN A 217 -15.24 11.16 -32.02
N TYR A 218 -13.95 11.46 -32.09
CA TYR A 218 -13.01 11.12 -31.02
C TYR A 218 -13.29 11.82 -29.69
N ASP A 219 -13.63 13.11 -29.70
CA ASP A 219 -13.87 13.88 -28.46
C ASP A 219 -15.11 13.36 -27.72
N GLU A 220 -16.18 13.06 -28.45
CA GLU A 220 -17.41 12.54 -27.89
C GLU A 220 -17.24 11.12 -27.32
N LEU A 221 -16.48 10.27 -28.02
CA LEU A 221 -16.13 8.92 -27.56
C LEU A 221 -15.23 8.97 -26.32
N ALA A 222 -14.31 9.92 -26.22
CA ALA A 222 -13.44 10.10 -25.06
C ALA A 222 -14.22 10.59 -23.83
N GLY A 223 -15.19 11.48 -24.02
CA GLY A 223 -16.12 11.89 -22.95
C GLY A 223 -16.98 10.72 -22.44
N ALA A 224 -17.50 9.89 -23.35
CA ALA A 224 -18.24 8.68 -22.98
C ALA A 224 -17.36 7.61 -22.31
N LEU A 225 -16.07 7.53 -22.68
CA LEU A 225 -15.08 6.68 -22.02
C LEU A 225 -14.90 7.09 -20.55
N MET A 226 -14.83 8.39 -20.26
CA MET A 226 -14.78 8.88 -18.87
C MET A 226 -16.07 8.64 -18.11
N ALA A 227 -17.23 8.84 -18.75
CA ALA A 227 -18.51 8.51 -18.13
C ALA A 227 -18.60 7.01 -17.77
N GLY A 228 -18.11 6.13 -18.65
CA GLY A 228 -18.02 4.70 -18.39
C GLY A 228 -17.10 4.36 -17.22
N HIS A 229 -15.87 4.90 -17.23
CA HIS A 229 -14.88 4.72 -16.17
C HIS A 229 -15.40 5.10 -14.77
N LEU A 230 -16.23 6.15 -14.71
CA LEU A 230 -16.80 6.63 -13.47
C LEU A 230 -17.95 5.77 -12.93
N ILE A 231 -18.68 5.02 -13.78
CA ILE A 231 -19.85 4.22 -13.36
C ILE A 231 -19.61 2.70 -13.34
N GLU A 232 -18.52 2.21 -13.92
CA GLU A 232 -18.24 0.78 -14.08
C GLU A 232 -18.03 0.03 -12.75
N CYS A 233 -17.58 0.71 -11.70
CA CYS A 233 -17.35 0.13 -10.38
C CYS A 233 -18.51 0.32 -9.38
N SER A 234 -19.74 0.52 -9.89
CA SER A 234 -20.95 0.62 -9.06
C SER A 234 -20.83 1.74 -8.01
N ALA A 235 -20.91 1.43 -6.71
CA ALA A 235 -21.02 2.42 -5.64
C ALA A 235 -19.73 3.21 -5.33
N PHE A 236 -18.63 3.04 -6.08
CA PHE A 236 -17.37 3.74 -5.77
C PHE A 236 -17.51 5.26 -5.93
N VAL A 237 -18.10 5.71 -7.04
CA VAL A 237 -18.33 7.15 -7.27
C VAL A 237 -19.39 7.76 -6.34
N THR A 238 -20.22 6.93 -5.70
CA THR A 238 -21.25 7.35 -4.73
C THR A 238 -20.79 7.25 -3.27
N GLY A 239 -19.48 7.01 -3.02
CA GLY A 239 -18.86 7.04 -1.69
C GLY A 239 -18.19 5.73 -1.26
N GLY A 240 -18.16 4.70 -2.10
CA GLY A 240 -17.41 3.46 -1.84
C GLY A 240 -15.90 3.70 -1.89
N TYR A 241 -15.15 3.16 -0.91
CA TYR A 241 -13.70 3.37 -0.76
C TYR A 241 -13.26 4.84 -0.70
N TYR A 242 -14.13 5.71 -0.18
CA TYR A 242 -13.85 7.13 -0.03
C TYR A 242 -13.04 7.40 1.26
N SER A 243 -11.87 8.03 1.13
CA SER A 243 -10.92 8.23 2.25
C SER A 243 -11.51 9.04 3.39
N ARG A 244 -12.43 9.97 3.10
CA ARG A 244 -13.11 10.81 4.12
C ARG A 244 -14.40 10.15 4.62
N PHE A 245 -14.34 8.86 4.92
CA PHE A 245 -15.48 8.04 5.35
C PHE A 245 -16.18 8.58 6.60
N LYS A 246 -15.48 9.29 7.49
CA LYS A 246 -16.05 9.88 8.71
C LYS A 246 -17.19 10.85 8.40
N VAL A 247 -17.09 11.62 7.31
CA VAL A 247 -18.14 12.56 6.88
C VAL A 247 -19.40 11.81 6.44
N LEU A 248 -19.25 10.66 5.79
CA LEU A 248 -20.39 9.78 5.44
C LEU A 248 -21.04 9.17 6.68
N MET A 249 -20.26 8.85 7.71
CA MET A 249 -20.76 8.32 8.98
C MET A 249 -21.52 9.38 9.77
N GLU A 250 -20.96 10.59 9.91
CA GLU A 250 -21.60 11.72 10.58
C GLU A 250 -22.92 12.12 9.91
N ALA A 251 -22.97 12.06 8.57
CA ALA A 251 -24.18 12.31 7.80
C ALA A 251 -25.18 11.12 7.78
N ASN A 252 -24.85 9.97 8.39
CA ASN A 252 -25.61 8.72 8.29
C ASN A 252 -25.90 8.25 6.86
N LYS A 253 -25.07 8.67 5.88
CA LYS A 253 -25.20 8.33 4.46
C LYS A 253 -24.38 7.10 4.04
N HIS A 254 -23.76 6.39 4.99
CA HIS A 254 -22.87 5.22 4.71
C HIS A 254 -23.61 3.90 4.43
N LEU A 255 -24.88 3.77 4.84
CA LEU A 255 -25.66 2.54 4.65
C LEU A 255 -26.44 2.58 3.34
N GLY A 256 -26.34 1.54 2.51
CA GLY A 256 -27.17 1.38 1.32
C GLY A 256 -26.89 2.43 0.23
N LEU A 257 -25.60 2.63 -0.08
CA LEU A 257 -25.13 3.56 -1.13
C LEU A 257 -25.91 3.38 -2.44
N GLY A 258 -26.36 4.49 -3.03
CA GLY A 258 -27.03 4.52 -4.32
C GLY A 258 -26.13 4.03 -5.46
N PHE A 259 -26.76 3.56 -6.53
CA PHE A 259 -26.05 3.27 -7.77
C PHE A 259 -25.85 4.55 -8.58
N PRO A 260 -24.72 4.69 -9.28
CA PRO A 260 -24.44 5.86 -10.08
C PRO A 260 -25.21 5.88 -11.39
N ILE A 261 -25.52 7.08 -11.86
CA ILE A 261 -26.17 7.35 -13.14
C ILE A 261 -25.34 8.42 -13.85
N ALA A 262 -24.83 8.10 -15.04
CA ALA A 262 -24.17 9.06 -15.92
C ALA A 262 -25.17 9.59 -16.95
N GLU A 263 -25.32 10.92 -17.01
CA GLU A 263 -26.03 11.61 -18.08
C GLU A 263 -25.01 12.03 -19.14
N VAL A 264 -25.00 11.40 -20.31
CA VAL A 264 -24.03 11.71 -21.39
C VAL A 264 -24.70 12.56 -22.46
N ALA A 265 -24.20 13.78 -22.63
CA ALA A 265 -24.65 14.73 -23.63
C ALA A 265 -24.06 14.43 -25.03
N SER A 266 -24.64 15.02 -26.06
CA SER A 266 -24.25 14.79 -27.46
C SER A 266 -22.87 15.35 -27.82
N ASN A 267 -22.32 16.26 -27.00
CA ASN A 267 -20.96 16.81 -27.10
C ASN A 267 -19.91 15.97 -26.35
N GLY A 268 -20.31 14.86 -25.71
CA GLY A 268 -19.43 14.02 -24.90
C GLY A 268 -19.27 14.43 -23.44
N GLU A 269 -19.77 15.61 -23.03
CA GLU A 269 -19.77 15.99 -21.62
C GLU A 269 -20.72 15.11 -20.81
N CYS A 270 -20.40 14.89 -19.54
CA CYS A 270 -21.23 14.05 -18.69
C CYS A 270 -21.52 14.67 -17.32
N ILE A 271 -22.71 14.35 -16.79
CA ILE A 271 -23.10 14.67 -15.43
C ILE A 271 -23.23 13.34 -14.68
N ILE A 272 -22.44 13.16 -13.63
CA ILE A 272 -22.53 11.99 -12.75
C ILE A 272 -23.47 12.31 -11.60
N THR A 273 -24.45 11.44 -11.41
CA THR A 273 -25.49 11.53 -10.37
C THR A 273 -25.71 10.15 -9.73
N LYS A 274 -26.70 10.03 -8.83
CA LYS A 274 -27.10 8.76 -8.21
C LYS A 274 -28.61 8.58 -8.18
N GLU A 275 -29.04 7.33 -7.96
CA GLU A 275 -30.46 6.96 -7.75
C GLU A 275 -31.15 7.89 -6.72
N GLU A 276 -32.33 8.41 -7.06
CA GLU A 276 -33.08 9.30 -6.18
C GLU A 276 -33.49 8.59 -4.88
N LYS A 277 -33.50 9.33 -3.76
CA LYS A 277 -33.88 8.82 -2.41
C LYS A 277 -32.98 7.71 -1.86
N THR A 278 -31.75 7.61 -2.37
CA THR A 278 -30.72 6.73 -1.83
C THR A 278 -29.64 7.49 -1.07
N ASN A 279 -29.01 6.78 -0.14
CA ASN A 279 -27.84 7.26 0.60
C ASN A 279 -26.58 7.25 -0.29
N GLY A 280 -25.47 7.73 0.26
CA GLY A 280 -24.24 8.01 -0.49
C GLY A 280 -24.09 9.50 -0.81
N LEU A 281 -22.96 9.85 -1.40
CA LEU A 281 -22.57 11.23 -1.70
C LEU A 281 -21.90 11.25 -3.07
N VAL A 282 -22.30 12.18 -3.93
CA VAL A 282 -21.61 12.44 -5.21
C VAL A 282 -21.05 13.85 -5.18
N ASN A 283 -19.75 13.98 -4.94
CA ASN A 283 -19.03 15.25 -4.95
C ASN A 283 -17.76 15.16 -5.80
N ILE A 284 -17.08 16.30 -6.01
CA ILE A 284 -15.83 16.35 -6.77
C ILE A 284 -14.80 15.33 -6.23
N GLU A 285 -14.70 15.16 -4.91
CA GLU A 285 -13.73 14.25 -4.28
C GLU A 285 -14.05 12.76 -4.52
N THR A 286 -15.33 12.34 -4.52
CA THR A 286 -15.73 10.95 -4.82
C THR A 286 -15.56 10.64 -6.30
N VAL A 287 -15.86 11.60 -7.18
CA VAL A 287 -15.61 11.47 -8.63
C VAL A 287 -14.11 11.45 -8.92
N THR A 288 -13.32 12.27 -8.25
CA THR A 288 -11.85 12.25 -8.34
C THR A 288 -11.28 10.92 -7.85
N SER A 289 -11.79 10.40 -6.74
CA SER A 289 -11.39 9.09 -6.21
C SER A 289 -11.59 8.00 -7.27
N GLN A 290 -12.76 7.96 -7.92
CA GLN A 290 -13.02 6.98 -8.96
C GLN A 290 -12.21 7.26 -10.24
N LEU A 291 -11.96 8.53 -10.59
CA LEU A 291 -11.12 8.87 -11.73
C LEU A 291 -9.74 8.25 -11.55
N VAL A 292 -9.04 8.52 -10.44
CA VAL A 292 -7.64 8.09 -10.25
C VAL A 292 -7.46 6.58 -10.04
N TYR A 293 -8.56 5.83 -9.95
CA TYR A 293 -8.58 4.37 -9.91
C TYR A 293 -8.22 3.80 -11.28
N GLU A 294 -7.30 2.84 -11.33
CA GLU A 294 -6.88 2.10 -12.54
C GLU A 294 -6.30 2.91 -13.71
N ILE A 295 -6.01 4.20 -13.53
CA ILE A 295 -5.35 5.00 -14.56
C ILE A 295 -3.86 4.67 -14.62
N SER A 296 -3.36 4.44 -15.84
CA SER A 296 -1.95 4.12 -16.12
C SER A 296 -1.10 5.33 -16.57
N GLY A 297 -1.71 6.49 -16.79
CA GLY A 297 -1.00 7.70 -17.23
C GLY A 297 -1.95 8.81 -17.72
N PRO A 298 -1.43 9.97 -18.13
CA PRO A 298 -2.22 11.07 -18.71
C PRO A 298 -3.00 10.69 -19.97
N LEU A 299 -2.50 9.72 -20.75
CA LEU A 299 -3.23 9.15 -21.88
C LEU A 299 -3.88 7.83 -21.46
N TYR A 300 -5.20 7.79 -21.47
CA TYR A 300 -5.98 6.59 -21.19
C TYR A 300 -6.32 5.86 -22.50
N PHE A 301 -5.70 4.69 -22.68
CA PHE A 301 -5.80 3.93 -23.92
C PHE A 301 -7.03 3.03 -23.94
N ASN A 302 -7.85 3.16 -24.98
CA ASN A 302 -8.91 2.21 -25.33
C ASN A 302 -8.79 1.81 -26.82
N SER A 303 -9.44 0.72 -27.21
CA SER A 303 -9.42 0.17 -28.57
C SER A 303 -10.12 1.07 -29.60
N ASP A 304 -11.09 1.88 -29.17
CA ASP A 304 -11.83 2.83 -30.03
C ASP A 304 -11.24 4.24 -30.02
N VAL A 305 -10.70 4.69 -28.88
CA VAL A 305 -10.24 6.07 -28.68
C VAL A 305 -9.17 6.12 -27.59
N VAL A 306 -8.27 7.10 -27.66
CA VAL A 306 -7.37 7.43 -26.54
C VAL A 306 -7.83 8.74 -25.91
N ALA A 307 -8.14 8.72 -24.61
CA ALA A 307 -8.56 9.93 -23.89
C ALA A 307 -7.37 10.63 -23.25
N ASP A 308 -7.24 11.93 -23.50
CA ASP A 308 -6.27 12.81 -22.84
C ASP A 308 -6.91 13.46 -21.60
N LEU A 309 -6.33 13.17 -20.44
CA LEU A 309 -6.87 13.56 -19.13
C LEU A 309 -6.28 14.87 -18.59
N ARG A 310 -5.33 15.49 -19.29
CA ARG A 310 -4.60 16.66 -18.77
C ARG A 310 -5.49 17.89 -18.56
N ASP A 311 -6.49 18.06 -19.41
CA ASP A 311 -7.40 19.21 -19.43
C ASP A 311 -8.76 18.90 -18.75
N ILE A 312 -8.93 17.75 -18.08
CA ILE A 312 -10.20 17.35 -17.46
C ILE A 312 -10.59 18.31 -16.33
N ASP A 313 -11.82 18.82 -16.36
CA ASP A 313 -12.37 19.76 -15.38
C ASP A 313 -13.64 19.19 -14.74
N MET A 314 -13.81 19.41 -13.43
CA MET A 314 -14.94 18.91 -12.65
C MET A 314 -15.60 20.04 -11.87
N LYS A 315 -16.93 20.19 -12.03
CA LYS A 315 -17.71 21.23 -11.34
C LYS A 315 -18.90 20.64 -10.63
N GLN A 316 -19.10 21.02 -9.38
CA GLN A 316 -20.29 20.65 -8.62
C GLN A 316 -21.50 21.46 -9.13
N VAL A 317 -22.54 20.77 -9.61
CA VAL A 317 -23.76 21.41 -10.16
C VAL A 317 -24.96 21.27 -9.20
N GLY A 318 -24.95 20.25 -8.33
CA GLY A 318 -25.98 20.03 -7.30
C GLY A 318 -25.43 19.31 -6.07
N GLU A 319 -26.28 18.95 -5.10
CA GLU A 319 -25.82 18.23 -3.87
C GLU A 319 -25.19 16.86 -4.20
N ASP A 320 -25.75 16.17 -5.20
CA ASP A 320 -25.29 14.84 -5.66
C ASP A 320 -25.12 14.81 -7.19
N ALA A 321 -24.61 15.91 -7.77
CA ALA A 321 -24.41 16.04 -9.22
C ALA A 321 -23.11 16.77 -9.55
N VAL A 322 -22.24 16.12 -10.31
CA VAL A 322 -20.94 16.65 -10.76
C VAL A 322 -20.89 16.62 -12.29
N HIS A 323 -20.57 17.77 -12.88
CA HIS A 323 -20.33 17.91 -14.31
C HIS A 323 -18.84 17.71 -14.61
N VAL A 324 -18.56 16.86 -15.59
CA VAL A 324 -17.20 16.51 -16.04
C VAL A 324 -17.05 16.94 -17.50
N SER A 325 -15.99 17.70 -17.80
CA SER A 325 -15.72 18.29 -19.12
C SER A 325 -14.22 18.35 -19.42
N GLY A 326 -13.83 18.75 -20.64
CA GLY A 326 -12.42 19.03 -20.99
C GLY A 326 -11.58 17.83 -21.45
N VAL A 327 -12.19 16.66 -21.63
CA VAL A 327 -11.52 15.45 -22.12
C VAL A 327 -11.38 15.52 -23.64
N LYS A 328 -10.17 15.33 -24.18
CA LYS A 328 -9.92 15.30 -25.63
C LYS A 328 -9.68 13.89 -26.13
N GLY A 329 -10.22 13.57 -27.29
CA GLY A 329 -10.02 12.29 -27.95
C GLY A 329 -8.87 12.32 -28.95
N LEU A 330 -8.06 11.27 -28.94
CA LEU A 330 -7.02 11.02 -29.94
C LEU A 330 -7.31 9.70 -30.67
N PRO A 331 -6.79 9.52 -31.91
CA PRO A 331 -6.99 8.30 -32.68
C PRO A 331 -6.50 7.04 -31.94
N PRO A 332 -7.20 5.90 -32.10
CA PRO A 332 -6.84 4.65 -31.43
C PRO A 332 -5.50 4.07 -31.88
N PRO A 333 -4.83 3.25 -31.04
CA PRO A 333 -3.62 2.54 -31.43
C PRO A 333 -3.91 1.37 -32.39
N PRO A 334 -2.95 0.99 -33.27
CA PRO A 334 -3.11 -0.16 -34.17
C PRO A 334 -3.11 -1.52 -33.43
N THR A 335 -2.75 -1.52 -32.16
CA THR A 335 -2.69 -2.69 -31.28
C THR A 335 -3.76 -2.63 -30.21
N THR A 336 -4.31 -3.79 -29.84
CA THR A 336 -5.13 -3.97 -28.65
C THR A 336 -4.35 -4.69 -27.54
N ARG A 337 -4.75 -4.47 -26.29
CA ARG A 337 -4.27 -5.21 -25.13
C ARG A 337 -4.76 -6.66 -25.23
N VAL A 338 -3.86 -7.62 -25.02
CA VAL A 338 -4.14 -9.05 -24.90
C VAL A 338 -3.65 -9.51 -23.53
N GLY A 339 -4.42 -10.36 -22.87
CA GLY A 339 -4.08 -10.89 -21.57
C GLY A 339 -4.11 -12.40 -21.67
N VAL A 340 -2.94 -12.99 -21.45
CA VAL A 340 -2.63 -14.39 -21.63
C VAL A 340 -2.58 -15.03 -20.26
N THR A 341 -3.36 -16.09 -20.07
CA THR A 341 -3.41 -16.85 -18.83
C THR A 341 -2.56 -18.11 -18.96
N ALA A 342 -1.74 -18.39 -17.96
CA ALA A 342 -1.06 -19.68 -17.82
C ALA A 342 -1.24 -20.25 -16.42
N HIS A 343 -1.09 -21.57 -16.30
CA HIS A 343 -1.06 -22.24 -15.00
C HIS A 343 0.31 -22.00 -14.35
N GLY A 344 0.33 -21.21 -13.29
CA GLY A 344 1.56 -20.87 -12.55
C GLY A 344 2.00 -21.99 -11.60
N GLY A 345 1.03 -22.70 -11.00
CA GLY A 345 1.30 -23.81 -10.09
C GLY A 345 0.23 -23.93 -9.01
N TYR A 346 0.67 -24.36 -7.82
CA TYR A 346 -0.15 -24.48 -6.62
C TYR A 346 0.42 -23.61 -5.51
N GLN A 347 -0.47 -23.06 -4.71
CA GLN A 347 -0.14 -22.29 -3.52
C GLN A 347 -0.86 -22.85 -2.30
N ALA A 348 -0.22 -22.72 -1.14
CA ALA A 348 -0.80 -23.05 0.14
C ALA A 348 -0.31 -22.07 1.20
N GLU A 349 -1.17 -21.84 2.19
CA GLU A 349 -0.92 -20.90 3.27
C GLU A 349 -1.13 -21.58 4.61
N TRP A 350 -0.25 -21.25 5.56
CA TRP A 350 -0.37 -21.70 6.93
C TRP A 350 -0.24 -20.52 7.88
N HIS A 351 -1.21 -20.39 8.79
CA HIS A 351 -1.25 -19.31 9.77
C HIS A 351 -0.94 -19.84 11.17
N PHE A 352 -0.13 -19.10 11.92
CA PHE A 352 0.10 -19.29 13.34
C PHE A 352 -0.31 -18.02 14.06
N TYR A 353 -1.18 -18.15 15.07
CA TYR A 353 -1.60 -17.04 15.90
C TYR A 353 -0.70 -16.96 17.12
N LEU A 354 0.04 -15.85 17.25
CA LEU A 354 1.02 -15.62 18.30
C LEU A 354 0.49 -14.57 19.27
N VAL A 355 0.57 -14.84 20.57
CA VAL A 355 0.21 -13.89 21.63
C VAL A 355 1.37 -13.70 22.61
N GLY A 356 1.55 -12.47 23.08
CA GLY A 356 2.41 -12.14 24.22
C GLY A 356 3.47 -11.09 23.92
N LEU A 357 4.45 -11.00 24.82
CA LEU A 357 5.64 -10.17 24.68
C LEU A 357 6.63 -10.83 23.71
N ASP A 358 7.57 -10.04 23.15
CA ASP A 358 8.68 -10.52 22.31
C ASP A 358 8.21 -11.27 21.03
N ILE A 359 7.24 -10.71 20.32
CA ILE A 359 6.64 -11.31 19.11
C ILE A 359 7.71 -11.55 18.04
N GLU A 360 8.67 -10.65 17.86
CA GLU A 360 9.73 -10.79 16.84
C GLU A 360 10.60 -12.03 17.10
N GLU A 361 11.03 -12.26 18.35
CA GLU A 361 11.80 -13.44 18.71
C GLU A 361 10.98 -14.74 18.55
N LYS A 362 9.68 -14.69 18.86
CA LYS A 362 8.77 -15.83 18.64
C LYS A 362 8.60 -16.13 17.14
N CYS A 363 8.41 -15.12 16.32
CA CYS A 363 8.33 -15.25 14.87
C CYS A 363 9.62 -15.85 14.31
N ARG A 364 10.79 -15.40 14.79
CA ARG A 364 12.08 -15.96 14.39
C ARG A 364 12.22 -17.43 14.76
N TRP A 365 11.84 -17.82 15.97
CA TRP A 365 11.81 -19.24 16.37
C TRP A 365 10.92 -20.03 15.40
N MET A 366 9.69 -19.58 15.18
CA MET A 366 8.74 -20.25 14.30
C MET A 366 9.26 -20.38 12.86
N GLU A 367 9.92 -19.34 12.35
CA GLU A 367 10.56 -19.37 11.03
C GLU A 367 11.68 -20.42 10.98
N GLU A 368 12.59 -20.42 11.94
CA GLU A 368 13.70 -21.38 12.02
C GLU A 368 13.17 -22.83 12.12
N GLN A 369 12.14 -23.05 12.92
CA GLN A 369 11.50 -24.35 13.11
C GLN A 369 10.74 -24.82 11.86
N ALA A 370 10.02 -23.92 11.19
CA ALA A 370 9.33 -24.21 9.94
C ALA A 370 10.33 -24.58 8.83
N ARG A 371 11.42 -23.82 8.68
CA ARG A 371 12.48 -24.13 7.71
C ARG A 371 13.13 -25.47 7.99
N HIS A 372 13.38 -25.79 9.27
CA HIS A 372 13.94 -27.08 9.65
C HIS A 372 13.00 -28.25 9.37
N ALA A 373 11.70 -28.11 9.69
CA ALA A 373 10.71 -29.16 9.48
C ALA A 373 10.43 -29.45 8.01
N ILE A 374 10.47 -28.43 7.15
CA ILE A 374 10.31 -28.58 5.70
C ILE A 374 11.56 -29.26 5.10
N GLY A 375 12.76 -28.86 5.52
CA GLY A 375 14.03 -29.37 4.99
C GLY A 375 14.47 -28.70 3.69
N GLU A 376 15.79 -28.64 3.44
CA GLU A 376 16.36 -27.92 2.29
C GLU A 376 15.93 -28.47 0.92
N GLU A 377 15.71 -29.78 0.81
CA GLU A 377 15.30 -30.44 -0.44
C GLU A 377 13.89 -30.04 -0.91
N LEU A 378 12.97 -29.80 0.02
CA LEU A 378 11.61 -29.32 -0.26
C LEU A 378 11.61 -27.80 -0.48
N ILE A 379 12.44 -27.06 0.26
CA ILE A 379 12.60 -25.60 0.06
C ILE A 379 13.09 -25.29 -1.36
N GLN A 380 14.02 -26.08 -1.91
CA GLN A 380 14.50 -25.92 -3.28
C GLN A 380 13.44 -26.22 -4.36
N GLN A 381 12.41 -26.99 -4.02
CA GLN A 381 11.30 -27.30 -4.93
C GLN A 381 10.20 -26.23 -4.91
N PHE A 382 10.18 -25.35 -3.91
CA PHE A 382 9.27 -24.22 -3.88
C PHE A 382 9.76 -23.09 -4.78
N THR A 383 8.85 -22.57 -5.59
CA THR A 383 9.08 -21.37 -6.40
C THR A 383 9.17 -20.13 -5.52
N MET A 384 8.43 -20.11 -4.41
CA MET A 384 8.44 -19.02 -3.44
C MET A 384 8.09 -19.55 -2.05
N LEU A 385 8.83 -19.12 -1.04
CA LEU A 385 8.52 -19.34 0.38
C LEU A 385 8.74 -18.02 1.12
N LYS A 386 7.66 -17.43 1.64
CA LYS A 386 7.70 -16.16 2.38
C LYS A 386 7.07 -16.32 3.76
N PHE A 387 7.63 -15.60 4.71
CA PHE A 387 7.17 -15.52 6.09
C PHE A 387 6.72 -14.08 6.34
N HIS A 388 5.49 -13.92 6.81
CA HIS A 388 4.89 -12.62 7.04
C HIS A 388 4.41 -12.53 8.48
N VAL A 389 4.69 -11.40 9.11
CA VAL A 389 4.17 -11.03 10.43
C VAL A 389 3.11 -9.96 10.21
N HIS A 390 1.88 -10.22 10.65
CA HIS A 390 0.75 -9.33 10.47
C HIS A 390 0.25 -8.79 11.80
N GLY A 391 0.39 -7.48 11.98
CA GLY A 391 0.01 -6.76 13.20
C GLY A 391 1.13 -6.68 14.23
N THR A 392 0.85 -5.99 15.32
CA THR A 392 1.74 -5.83 16.47
C THR A 392 0.91 -5.91 17.75
N SER A 393 1.40 -6.64 18.75
CA SER A 393 0.73 -6.71 20.05
C SER A 393 0.85 -5.37 20.79
N PRO A 394 -0.27 -4.72 21.20
CA PRO A 394 -0.21 -3.53 22.02
C PRO A 394 0.42 -3.81 23.40
N SER A 395 1.00 -2.80 24.03
CA SER A 395 1.67 -2.93 25.34
C SER A 395 0.73 -3.33 26.48
N ASN A 396 -0.58 -3.12 26.34
CA ASN A 396 -1.60 -3.58 27.28
C ASN A 396 -2.93 -3.84 26.55
N PRO A 397 -3.12 -5.02 25.96
CA PRO A 397 -4.31 -5.33 25.17
C PRO A 397 -5.52 -5.56 26.08
N VAL A 398 -6.66 -4.96 25.74
CA VAL A 398 -7.91 -5.08 26.52
C VAL A 398 -8.48 -6.51 26.48
N ASN A 399 -8.15 -7.27 25.44
CA ASN A 399 -8.54 -8.67 25.26
C ASN A 399 -7.46 -9.43 24.48
N GLN A 400 -7.56 -10.76 24.47
CA GLN A 400 -6.59 -11.64 23.82
C GLN A 400 -6.56 -11.46 22.29
N GLU A 401 -7.70 -11.17 21.66
CA GLU A 401 -7.81 -11.03 20.20
C GLU A 401 -6.96 -9.86 19.69
N ILE A 402 -6.97 -8.73 20.40
CA ILE A 402 -6.15 -7.55 20.07
C ILE A 402 -4.65 -7.83 20.27
N ALA A 403 -4.30 -8.74 21.19
CA ALA A 403 -2.92 -9.15 21.45
C ALA A 403 -2.39 -10.17 20.43
N THR A 404 -3.27 -10.70 19.57
CA THR A 404 -2.95 -11.78 18.65
C THR A 404 -2.36 -11.23 17.37
N VAL A 405 -1.14 -11.68 17.06
CA VAL A 405 -0.42 -11.39 15.82
C VAL A 405 -0.51 -12.62 14.92
N ASP A 406 -0.85 -12.40 13.65
CA ASP A 406 -0.92 -13.47 12.66
C ASP A 406 0.44 -13.66 11.97
N PHE A 407 1.03 -14.85 12.14
CA PHE A 407 2.25 -15.25 11.46
C PHE A 407 1.89 -16.18 10.30
N ARG A 408 1.95 -15.64 9.09
CA ARG A 408 1.56 -16.30 7.84
C ARG A 408 2.78 -16.85 7.12
N ILE A 409 2.77 -18.15 6.84
CA ILE A 409 3.73 -18.84 6.00
C ILE A 409 3.08 -19.09 4.65
N PHE A 410 3.63 -18.48 3.61
CA PHE A 410 3.12 -18.57 2.24
C PHE A 410 4.10 -19.34 1.36
N ALA A 411 3.61 -20.38 0.67
CA ALA A 411 4.42 -21.19 -0.22
C ALA A 411 3.76 -21.39 -1.58
N GLN A 412 4.57 -21.35 -2.64
CA GLN A 412 4.18 -21.64 -4.03
C GLN A 412 5.11 -22.68 -4.64
N GLY A 413 4.54 -23.58 -5.44
CA GLY A 413 5.30 -24.63 -6.12
C GLY A 413 4.58 -25.19 -7.34
N PRO A 414 5.27 -25.94 -8.20
CA PRO A 414 4.72 -26.40 -9.48
C PRO A 414 3.74 -27.57 -9.37
N ARG A 415 3.76 -28.31 -8.25
CA ARG A 415 3.04 -29.59 -8.07
C ARG A 415 2.09 -29.56 -6.88
N ALA A 416 0.88 -30.11 -7.05
CA ALA A 416 -0.14 -30.18 -6.00
C ALA A 416 0.28 -31.09 -4.85
N GLU A 417 1.03 -32.15 -5.18
CA GLU A 417 1.45 -33.19 -4.24
C GLU A 417 2.37 -32.66 -3.13
N LEU A 418 3.04 -31.53 -3.37
CA LEU A 418 3.91 -30.87 -2.40
C LEU A 418 3.13 -30.26 -1.22
N PHE A 419 1.85 -29.95 -1.44
CA PHE A 419 0.99 -29.25 -0.46
C PHE A 419 -0.07 -30.18 0.15
N ASP A 420 -0.15 -31.43 -0.30
CA ASP A 420 -1.13 -32.40 0.18
C ASP A 420 -0.83 -32.82 1.63
N GLY A 421 -1.69 -32.38 2.56
CA GLY A 421 -1.58 -32.71 3.98
C GLY A 421 -1.86 -34.17 4.35
N SER A 422 -2.32 -35.00 3.40
CA SER A 422 -2.50 -36.44 3.61
C SER A 422 -1.17 -37.22 3.52
N LYS A 423 -0.14 -36.62 2.91
CA LYS A 423 1.19 -37.23 2.77
C LYS A 423 2.10 -36.81 3.93
N PRO A 424 2.97 -37.71 4.44
CA PRO A 424 3.95 -37.38 5.48
C PRO A 424 4.92 -36.25 5.07
N ASP A 425 5.20 -36.12 3.77
CA ASP A 425 6.12 -35.13 3.21
C ASP A 425 5.42 -33.87 2.67
N GLY A 426 4.13 -33.71 2.95
CA GLY A 426 3.37 -32.52 2.54
C GLY A 426 3.71 -31.30 3.40
N PHE A 427 3.78 -30.13 2.77
CA PHE A 427 4.01 -28.83 3.41
C PHE A 427 3.14 -28.60 4.66
N ALA A 428 1.82 -28.80 4.53
CA ALA A 428 0.88 -28.63 5.64
C ALA A 428 1.15 -29.61 6.79
N ARG A 429 1.56 -30.85 6.48
CA ARG A 429 1.83 -31.88 7.47
C ARG A 429 3.11 -31.59 8.26
N LYS A 430 4.19 -31.16 7.60
CA LYS A 430 5.44 -30.76 8.27
C LYS A 430 5.22 -29.60 9.21
N LEU A 431 4.46 -28.58 8.79
CA LEU A 431 4.10 -27.47 9.66
C LEU A 431 3.20 -27.91 10.82
N TYR A 432 2.27 -28.85 10.58
CA TYR A 432 1.43 -29.42 11.64
C TYR A 432 2.25 -30.10 12.75
N GLU A 433 3.33 -30.79 12.40
CA GLU A 433 4.21 -31.48 13.35
C GLU A 433 5.00 -30.51 14.26
N THR A 434 5.16 -29.25 13.82
CA THR A 434 5.81 -28.21 14.63
C THR A 434 4.91 -27.59 15.69
N VAL A 435 3.57 -27.72 15.56
CA VAL A 435 2.60 -27.03 16.45
C VAL A 435 2.83 -27.38 17.92
N LEU A 436 3.05 -28.65 18.27
CA LEU A 436 3.27 -29.08 19.66
C LEU A 436 4.69 -28.82 20.17
N GLN A 437 5.60 -28.42 19.28
CA GLN A 437 7.00 -28.09 19.59
C GLN A 437 7.26 -26.58 19.52
N SER A 438 6.20 -25.79 19.34
CA SER A 438 6.27 -24.35 19.09
C SER A 438 6.48 -23.55 20.37
N CYS A 439 6.83 -22.27 20.20
CA CYS A 439 7.03 -21.34 21.31
C CYS A 439 5.73 -21.11 22.11
N PRO A 440 5.81 -20.65 23.37
CA PRO A 440 4.61 -20.45 24.20
C PRO A 440 3.70 -19.35 23.65
N GLY A 441 2.38 -19.60 23.71
CA GLY A 441 1.36 -18.65 23.23
C GLY A 441 1.07 -18.75 21.73
N VAL A 442 1.41 -19.88 21.10
CA VAL A 442 1.03 -20.20 19.72
C VAL A 442 -0.31 -20.92 19.71
N SER A 443 -1.21 -20.49 18.84
CA SER A 443 -2.42 -21.19 18.46
C SER A 443 -2.48 -21.38 16.95
N ARG A 444 -3.25 -22.37 16.51
CA ARG A 444 -3.49 -22.65 15.08
C ARG A 444 -4.91 -22.23 14.70
N PRO A 445 -5.15 -21.88 13.43
CA PRO A 445 -6.51 -21.69 12.94
C PRO A 445 -7.32 -22.99 13.04
N ASN A 446 -8.63 -22.83 13.26
CA ASN A 446 -9.59 -23.91 13.21
C ASN A 446 -9.91 -24.32 11.76
N ASP A 447 -9.77 -23.39 10.82
CA ASP A 447 -9.99 -23.63 9.40
C ASP A 447 -8.67 -23.97 8.69
N LEU A 448 -8.55 -25.22 8.26
CA LEU A 448 -7.36 -25.73 7.55
C LEU A 448 -7.51 -25.67 6.03
N ARG A 449 -8.61 -25.13 5.49
CA ARG A 449 -8.85 -25.09 4.03
C ARG A 449 -7.79 -24.28 3.28
N GLN A 450 -7.15 -23.31 3.92
CA GLN A 450 -6.09 -22.49 3.33
C GLN A 450 -4.77 -23.27 3.10
N SER A 451 -4.58 -24.38 3.81
CA SER A 451 -3.43 -25.28 3.66
C SER A 451 -3.56 -26.28 2.51
N ALA A 452 -4.76 -26.41 1.93
CA ALA A 452 -4.98 -27.28 0.79
C ALA A 452 -4.38 -26.66 -0.48
N PRO A 453 -3.85 -27.48 -1.42
CA PRO A 453 -3.32 -27.00 -2.68
C PRO A 453 -4.38 -26.21 -3.44
N LYS A 454 -4.17 -24.90 -3.60
CA LYS A 454 -4.98 -24.06 -4.47
C LYS A 454 -4.20 -23.78 -5.75
N SER A 455 -4.76 -24.14 -6.90
CA SER A 455 -4.17 -23.76 -8.19
C SER A 455 -4.17 -22.23 -8.31
N TYR A 456 -3.04 -21.67 -8.71
CA TYR A 456 -2.95 -20.26 -9.06
C TYR A 456 -2.55 -20.09 -10.52
N PHE A 457 -3.03 -18.99 -11.09
CA PHE A 457 -2.83 -18.65 -12.49
C PHE A 457 -2.03 -17.38 -12.59
N GLU A 458 -1.10 -17.35 -13.54
CA GLU A 458 -0.36 -16.15 -13.89
C GLU A 458 -1.01 -15.48 -15.09
N TYR A 459 -1.00 -14.14 -15.06
CA TYR A 459 -1.63 -13.31 -16.05
C TYR A 459 -0.57 -12.43 -16.72
N PHE A 460 -0.33 -12.68 -18.01
CA PHE A 460 0.66 -11.98 -18.82
C PHE A 460 -0.04 -11.01 -19.77
N VAL A 461 0.22 -9.72 -19.63
CA VAL A 461 -0.40 -8.69 -20.46
C VAL A 461 0.55 -8.25 -21.57
N SER A 462 0.09 -8.32 -22.82
CA SER A 462 0.85 -7.89 -23.99
C SER A 462 -0.02 -7.09 -24.97
N LEU A 463 0.56 -6.71 -26.10
CA LEU A 463 -0.13 -6.03 -27.20
C LEU A 463 -0.23 -6.97 -28.41
N MET A 464 -1.36 -6.92 -29.10
CA MET A 464 -1.65 -7.70 -30.30
C MET A 464 -2.26 -6.79 -31.38
N PRO A 465 -1.92 -6.94 -32.68
CA PRO A 465 -2.54 -6.15 -33.74
C PRO A 465 -4.07 -6.32 -33.77
N GLN A 466 -4.82 -5.22 -33.86
CA GLN A 466 -6.28 -5.29 -33.92
C GLN A 466 -6.79 -6.07 -35.14
N SER A 467 -6.01 -6.10 -36.23
CA SER A 467 -6.32 -6.82 -37.46
C SER A 467 -6.42 -8.34 -37.31
N ALA A 468 -5.87 -8.89 -36.22
CA ALA A 468 -5.92 -10.32 -35.93
C ALA A 468 -7.19 -10.73 -35.16
N CYS A 469 -7.98 -9.77 -34.68
CA CYS A 469 -9.22 -9.99 -33.94
C CYS A 469 -10.42 -10.04 -34.89
N ASN A 470 -11.19 -11.14 -34.86
CA ASN A 470 -12.40 -11.28 -35.66
C ASN A 470 -13.63 -10.79 -34.87
N HIS A 471 -13.92 -9.50 -34.93
CA HIS A 471 -15.07 -8.92 -34.23
C HIS A 471 -16.38 -9.14 -35.01
N ARG A 472 -17.33 -9.89 -34.41
CA ARG A 472 -18.63 -10.22 -35.01
C ARG A 472 -19.77 -10.07 -34.00
N VAL A 473 -20.93 -9.63 -34.48
CA VAL A 473 -22.16 -9.55 -33.69
C VAL A 473 -23.12 -10.64 -34.16
N HIS A 474 -23.66 -11.40 -33.23
CA HIS A 474 -24.66 -12.44 -33.48
C HIS A 474 -26.01 -12.01 -32.93
N LEU A 475 -27.01 -11.99 -33.81
CA LEU A 475 -28.39 -11.69 -33.44
C LEU A 475 -29.16 -13.01 -33.34
N LEU A 476 -29.80 -13.26 -32.20
CA LEU A 476 -30.68 -14.43 -32.04
C LEU A 476 -32.07 -14.21 -32.67
N PHE A 477 -32.22 -13.14 -33.45
CA PHE A 477 -33.47 -12.69 -34.07
C PHE A 477 -33.19 -11.99 -35.42
N GLY A 478 -34.13 -12.11 -36.37
CA GLY A 478 -34.04 -11.48 -37.70
C GLY A 478 -33.27 -12.28 -38.77
N ASP A 479 -33.27 -11.78 -40.00
CA ASP A 479 -32.69 -12.48 -41.18
C ASP A 479 -31.16 -12.35 -41.31
N LYS A 480 -30.55 -11.34 -40.66
CA LYS A 480 -29.09 -11.15 -40.59
C LYS A 480 -28.58 -11.71 -39.28
N THR A 481 -28.10 -12.95 -39.31
CA THR A 481 -27.66 -13.68 -38.13
C THR A 481 -26.26 -13.27 -37.65
N ILE A 482 -25.39 -12.79 -38.55
CA ILE A 482 -24.00 -12.42 -38.23
C ILE A 482 -23.62 -11.09 -38.92
N ILE A 483 -23.08 -10.13 -38.18
CA ILE A 483 -22.61 -8.83 -38.68
C ILE A 483 -21.11 -8.67 -38.34
N PRO A 484 -20.20 -8.60 -39.32
CA PRO A 484 -18.79 -8.29 -39.08
C PRO A 484 -18.59 -6.79 -38.85
N ILE A 485 -17.75 -6.43 -37.88
CA ILE A 485 -17.43 -5.03 -37.57
C ILE A 485 -16.14 -4.62 -38.31
N PRO A 486 -16.13 -3.49 -39.05
CA PRO A 486 -14.93 -3.01 -39.72
C PRO A 486 -13.89 -2.48 -38.72
N LEU A 487 -12.62 -2.63 -39.07
CA LEU A 487 -11.51 -2.05 -38.31
C LEU A 487 -11.48 -0.52 -38.44
N PRO A 488 -10.94 0.21 -37.45
CA PRO A 488 -10.75 1.65 -37.54
C PRO A 488 -9.85 2.01 -38.75
N SER A 489 -10.25 3.04 -39.49
CA SER A 489 -9.56 3.54 -40.70
C SER A 489 -8.30 4.34 -40.40
N ILE A 490 -8.21 4.97 -39.21
CA ILE A 490 -7.09 5.81 -38.78
C ILE A 490 -6.57 5.28 -37.44
N THR A 491 -5.29 4.90 -37.39
CA THR A 491 -4.62 4.47 -36.16
C THR A 491 -3.30 5.21 -35.97
N ARG A 492 -2.86 5.39 -34.73
CA ARG A 492 -1.60 6.08 -34.39
C ARG A 492 -0.78 5.27 -33.40
N GLU A 493 0.53 5.15 -33.62
CA GLU A 493 1.43 4.55 -32.64
C GLU A 493 1.82 5.56 -31.55
N TYR A 494 1.80 5.11 -30.30
CA TYR A 494 2.18 5.89 -29.12
C TYR A 494 3.42 5.26 -28.46
N GLY A 495 4.36 6.11 -28.04
CA GLY A 495 5.53 5.68 -27.26
C GLY A 495 5.20 5.39 -25.79
N LEU A 496 6.19 4.93 -25.03
CA LEU A 496 6.10 4.85 -23.57
C LEU A 496 5.88 6.26 -23.00
N GLN A 497 4.90 6.41 -22.11
CA GLN A 497 4.62 7.69 -21.47
C GLN A 497 5.81 8.11 -20.59
N GLU A 498 6.21 9.38 -20.68
CA GLU A 498 7.31 9.94 -19.90
C GLU A 498 6.86 10.13 -18.44
N SER A 499 7.78 9.85 -17.50
CA SER A 499 7.57 10.12 -16.09
C SER A 499 8.22 11.45 -15.76
N ASP A 500 7.40 12.46 -15.50
CA ASP A 500 7.87 13.82 -15.23
C ASP A 500 7.70 14.18 -13.75
N ASP A 501 8.82 14.57 -13.12
CA ASP A 501 8.77 15.31 -11.85
C ASP A 501 8.29 16.75 -12.11
N THR A 502 7.74 17.40 -11.07
CA THR A 502 7.05 18.69 -11.17
C THR A 502 7.85 19.74 -11.95
N MET A 503 7.23 20.33 -12.98
CA MET A 503 7.78 21.47 -13.71
C MET A 503 7.69 22.73 -12.81
N ASN A 504 8.82 23.15 -12.22
CA ASN A 504 8.98 24.30 -11.31
C ASN A 504 8.29 24.17 -9.93
N PRO A 505 8.79 23.33 -9.00
CA PRO A 505 8.25 23.24 -7.65
C PRO A 505 8.52 24.53 -6.86
N ARG A 506 7.50 25.04 -6.15
CA ARG A 506 7.68 26.10 -5.16
C ARG A 506 8.48 25.54 -3.97
N ALA A 507 9.49 26.28 -3.49
CA ALA A 507 10.30 25.83 -2.37
C ALA A 507 9.43 25.60 -1.11
N LEU A 508 9.53 24.41 -0.52
CA LEU A 508 8.76 24.00 0.66
C LEU A 508 8.92 24.97 1.84
N ASP A 509 10.06 25.67 1.91
CA ASP A 509 10.38 26.69 2.92
C ASP A 509 9.46 27.92 2.86
N THR A 510 8.73 28.11 1.76
CA THR A 510 7.83 29.27 1.56
C THR A 510 6.50 29.11 2.30
N PHE A 511 6.14 27.90 2.72
CA PHE A 511 4.83 27.60 3.35
C PHE A 511 4.83 27.80 4.88
N GLY A 512 5.94 28.24 5.47
CA GLY A 512 6.05 28.54 6.90
C GLY A 512 6.48 27.33 7.76
N PRO A 513 6.32 27.41 9.09
CA PRO A 513 6.75 26.36 10.02
C PRO A 513 5.91 25.08 9.86
N THR A 514 6.58 23.93 9.71
CA THR A 514 5.95 22.63 9.46
C THR A 514 5.87 21.76 10.72
N VAL A 515 4.85 20.91 10.81
CA VAL A 515 4.68 19.87 11.85
C VAL A 515 4.58 18.51 11.18
N GLU A 516 5.18 17.48 11.79
CA GLU A 516 4.99 16.09 11.35
C GLU A 516 3.56 15.62 11.68
N ALA A 517 2.81 15.27 10.64
CA ALA A 517 1.46 14.74 10.76
C ALA A 517 1.24 13.63 9.72
N PRO A 518 0.30 12.70 9.95
CA PRO A 518 -0.11 11.74 8.93
C PRO A 518 -0.59 12.46 7.67
N LEU A 519 -0.11 12.05 6.50
CA LEU A 519 -0.46 12.68 5.22
C LEU A 519 -1.99 12.68 4.98
N GLY A 520 -2.69 11.67 5.52
CA GLY A 520 -4.15 11.56 5.45
C GLY A 520 -4.96 12.65 6.18
N TRP A 521 -4.31 13.55 6.94
CA TRP A 521 -4.99 14.72 7.51
C TRP A 521 -5.21 15.84 6.49
N VAL A 522 -4.37 15.90 5.46
CA VAL A 522 -4.39 16.96 4.45
C VAL A 522 -4.80 16.40 3.09
N ALA A 523 -4.22 15.26 2.68
CA ALA A 523 -4.47 14.66 1.39
C ALA A 523 -5.47 13.50 1.50
N LEU A 524 -6.30 13.36 0.47
CA LEU A 524 -7.13 12.18 0.23
C LEU A 524 -6.39 11.25 -0.73
N SER A 525 -6.71 9.96 -0.69
CA SER A 525 -6.05 8.99 -1.57
C SER A 525 -6.99 7.92 -2.10
N ARG A 526 -6.70 7.44 -3.30
CA ARG A 526 -7.31 6.23 -3.83
C ARG A 526 -6.27 5.41 -4.56
N SER A 527 -6.31 4.10 -4.33
CA SER A 527 -5.44 3.14 -4.99
C SER A 527 -6.20 1.95 -5.57
N GLY A 528 -5.57 1.29 -6.53
CA GLY A 528 -6.11 0.13 -7.24
C GLY A 528 -5.02 -0.67 -7.95
N ASP A 529 -5.43 -1.78 -8.56
CA ASP A 529 -4.57 -2.66 -9.33
C ASP A 529 -4.88 -2.59 -10.82
N LYS A 530 -3.85 -2.75 -11.65
CA LYS A 530 -4.01 -3.09 -13.06
C LYS A 530 -2.99 -4.16 -13.43
N ALA A 531 -3.42 -5.42 -13.49
CA ALA A 531 -2.54 -6.58 -13.57
C ALA A 531 -1.56 -6.66 -12.38
N SER A 532 -0.25 -6.53 -12.62
CA SER A 532 0.75 -6.51 -11.53
C SER A 532 1.15 -5.10 -11.09
N ASP A 533 0.65 -4.06 -11.78
CA ASP A 533 0.90 -2.67 -11.45
C ASP A 533 -0.08 -2.19 -10.37
N ALA A 534 0.39 -1.30 -9.49
CA ALA A 534 -0.42 -0.64 -8.47
C ALA A 534 -0.50 0.86 -8.75
N ASN A 535 -1.69 1.43 -8.78
CA ASN A 535 -1.90 2.87 -8.92
C ASN A 535 -2.22 3.51 -7.58
N VAL A 536 -1.70 4.71 -7.33
CA VAL A 536 -1.99 5.53 -6.14
C VAL A 536 -2.15 6.98 -6.57
N GLY A 537 -3.38 7.49 -6.47
CA GLY A 537 -3.70 8.91 -6.65
C GLY A 537 -3.86 9.60 -5.31
N LEU A 538 -3.15 10.72 -5.11
CA LEU A 538 -3.23 11.59 -3.94
C LEU A 538 -3.76 12.96 -4.38
N PHE A 539 -4.78 13.48 -3.70
CA PHE A 539 -5.46 14.71 -4.11
C PHE A 539 -5.96 15.56 -2.93
N VAL A 540 -6.19 16.85 -3.19
CA VAL A 540 -6.54 17.88 -2.19
C VAL A 540 -7.62 18.83 -2.71
N SER A 541 -8.33 19.47 -1.79
CA SER A 541 -9.49 20.30 -2.10
C SER A 541 -9.17 21.80 -2.21
N ASP A 542 -8.00 22.25 -1.75
CA ASP A 542 -7.58 23.66 -1.74
C ASP A 542 -6.37 23.93 -2.67
N ASP A 543 -6.34 25.10 -3.32
CA ASP A 543 -5.27 25.48 -4.25
C ASP A 543 -3.90 25.68 -3.57
N GLU A 544 -3.90 26.16 -2.32
CA GLU A 544 -2.67 26.30 -1.54
C GLU A 544 -2.08 24.94 -1.13
N GLN A 545 -2.96 24.00 -0.75
CA GLN A 545 -2.57 22.62 -0.46
C GLN A 545 -2.11 21.89 -1.71
N TRP A 546 -2.65 22.21 -2.88
CA TRP A 546 -2.23 21.63 -4.16
C TRP A 546 -0.77 21.96 -4.47
N GLU A 547 -0.39 23.24 -4.37
CA GLU A 547 1.00 23.65 -4.60
C GLU A 547 1.97 23.00 -3.60
N TRP A 548 1.54 22.82 -2.34
CA TRP A 548 2.30 22.07 -1.35
C TRP A 548 2.43 20.58 -1.71
N LEU A 549 1.33 19.92 -2.07
CA LEU A 549 1.28 18.49 -2.38
C LEU A 549 2.19 18.13 -3.56
N ARG A 550 2.17 18.95 -4.62
CA ARG A 550 3.03 18.80 -5.80
C ARG A 550 4.52 18.93 -5.46
N ALA A 551 4.86 19.88 -4.58
CA ALA A 551 6.24 20.12 -4.17
C ALA A 551 6.74 19.03 -3.21
N PHE A 552 5.86 18.51 -2.35
CA PHE A 552 6.19 17.50 -1.35
C PHE A 552 6.30 16.08 -1.95
N LEU A 553 5.34 15.67 -2.79
CA LEU A 553 5.25 14.32 -3.33
C LEU A 553 6.10 14.15 -4.61
N SER A 554 7.40 13.95 -4.41
CA SER A 554 8.33 13.47 -5.44
C SER A 554 8.38 11.93 -5.48
N VAL A 555 8.91 11.36 -6.56
CA VAL A 555 9.18 9.90 -6.66
C VAL A 555 10.05 9.42 -5.48
N LYS A 556 11.02 10.24 -5.06
CA LYS A 556 11.86 9.93 -3.89
C LYS A 556 11.02 9.90 -2.60
N LYS A 557 10.10 10.86 -2.42
CA LYS A 557 9.31 10.96 -1.20
C LYS A 557 8.32 9.81 -1.05
N ILE A 558 7.68 9.38 -2.13
CA ILE A 558 6.82 8.18 -2.11
C ILE A 558 7.63 6.94 -1.72
N LYS A 559 8.86 6.77 -2.24
CA LYS A 559 9.73 5.65 -1.82
C LYS A 559 10.06 5.69 -0.33
N GLU A 560 10.27 6.88 0.23
CA GLU A 560 10.46 7.06 1.68
C GLU A 560 9.19 6.71 2.47
N LEU A 561 8.00 7.09 2.00
CA LEU A 561 6.72 6.81 2.67
C LEU A 561 6.34 5.33 2.63
N LEU A 562 6.67 4.63 1.54
CA LEU A 562 6.47 3.18 1.40
C LEU A 562 7.49 2.38 2.22
N GLY A 563 8.68 2.94 2.44
CA GLY A 563 9.76 2.28 3.16
C GLY A 563 10.39 1.10 2.40
N ALA A 564 11.47 0.56 2.96
CA ALA A 564 12.26 -0.51 2.33
C ALA A 564 11.57 -1.89 2.33
N HIS A 565 10.57 -2.09 3.21
CA HIS A 565 9.86 -3.36 3.33
C HIS A 565 8.70 -3.51 2.35
N GLU A 566 8.04 -2.40 1.98
CA GLU A 566 6.91 -2.44 1.06
C GLU A 566 7.34 -2.27 -0.40
N TYR A 567 8.30 -1.37 -0.66
CA TYR A 567 8.77 -1.08 -2.01
C TYR A 567 9.68 -2.17 -2.57
N SER A 568 9.20 -2.89 -3.60
CA SER A 568 9.88 -4.01 -4.26
C SER A 568 10.98 -3.60 -5.27
N GLY A 569 11.27 -2.31 -5.43
CA GLY A 569 12.33 -1.82 -6.34
C GLY A 569 11.88 -1.56 -7.79
N GLY A 570 10.60 -1.73 -8.12
CA GLY A 570 10.05 -1.48 -9.47
C GLY A 570 10.07 0.00 -9.89
N ARG A 571 9.97 0.26 -11.21
CA ARG A 571 9.86 1.63 -11.74
C ARG A 571 8.60 2.30 -11.20
N ILE A 572 8.69 3.58 -10.81
CA ILE A 572 7.55 4.39 -10.41
C ILE A 572 7.40 5.49 -11.45
N ASP A 573 6.25 5.54 -12.11
CA ASP A 573 5.88 6.63 -13.00
C ASP A 573 5.01 7.63 -12.24
N ARG A 574 5.34 8.92 -12.37
CA ARG A 574 4.61 10.02 -11.73
C ARG A 574 3.96 10.90 -12.79
N PHE A 575 2.72 11.30 -12.57
CA PHE A 575 2.05 12.31 -13.40
C PHE A 575 1.06 13.17 -12.59
N GLU A 576 0.74 14.35 -13.12
CA GLU A 576 -0.11 15.35 -12.47
C GLU A 576 -1.37 15.60 -13.31
N ILE A 577 -2.50 15.82 -12.65
CA ILE A 577 -3.74 16.30 -13.28
C ILE A 577 -4.09 17.64 -12.61
N PRO A 578 -3.63 18.78 -13.16
CA PRO A 578 -3.68 20.07 -12.47
C PRO A 578 -5.09 20.55 -12.13
N ASN A 579 -6.03 20.40 -13.06
CA ASN A 579 -7.41 20.89 -12.91
C ASN A 579 -8.19 20.16 -11.81
N VAL A 580 -7.79 18.94 -11.46
CA VAL A 580 -8.42 18.11 -10.41
C VAL A 580 -7.51 18.01 -9.17
N ARG A 581 -6.35 18.67 -9.18
CA ARG A 581 -5.39 18.74 -8.06
C ARG A 581 -4.91 17.36 -7.58
N VAL A 582 -4.60 16.49 -8.54
CA VAL A 582 -4.14 15.11 -8.29
C VAL A 582 -2.65 14.97 -8.61
N VAL A 583 -1.90 14.34 -7.71
CA VAL A 583 -0.59 13.72 -7.99
C VAL A 583 -0.78 12.20 -8.02
N HIS A 584 -0.47 11.58 -9.15
CA HIS A 584 -0.66 10.13 -9.35
C HIS A 584 0.69 9.42 -9.50
N PHE A 585 0.76 8.23 -8.89
CA PHE A 585 1.89 7.33 -8.95
C PHE A 585 1.46 5.96 -9.47
N LEU A 586 2.16 5.47 -10.49
CA LEU A 586 2.02 4.11 -10.99
C LEU A 586 3.27 3.31 -10.60
N LEU A 587 3.09 2.36 -9.69
CA LEU A 587 4.15 1.46 -9.24
C LEU A 587 4.14 0.22 -10.11
N LYS A 588 5.14 0.09 -10.97
CA LYS A 588 5.28 -1.06 -11.87
C LYS A 588 5.65 -2.32 -11.11
N ASN A 589 4.92 -3.39 -11.38
CA ASN A 589 5.13 -4.72 -10.80
C ASN A 589 5.20 -4.76 -9.26
N HIS A 590 4.37 -3.96 -8.59
CA HIS A 590 4.33 -3.90 -7.13
C HIS A 590 3.61 -5.11 -6.52
N LEU A 591 2.66 -5.70 -7.24
CA LEU A 591 1.84 -6.84 -6.80
C LEU A 591 2.46 -8.19 -7.15
N ASP A 592 3.79 -8.30 -7.12
CA ASP A 592 4.60 -9.46 -7.53
C ASP A 592 4.36 -9.92 -8.98
N ARG A 593 3.22 -10.59 -9.25
CA ARG A 593 2.80 -11.19 -10.53
C ARG A 593 1.28 -11.09 -10.78
N GLY A 594 0.59 -10.22 -10.02
CA GLY A 594 -0.86 -9.96 -10.12
C GLY A 594 -1.72 -10.63 -9.05
N TYR A 595 -3.03 -10.44 -9.11
CA TYR A 595 -3.98 -10.83 -8.05
C TYR A 595 -3.89 -12.30 -7.62
N ASN A 596 -3.83 -13.24 -8.58
CA ASN A 596 -3.88 -14.67 -8.27
C ASN A 596 -2.56 -15.27 -7.79
N SER A 597 -1.45 -14.58 -8.03
CA SER A 597 -0.09 -15.05 -7.78
C SER A 597 0.65 -14.20 -6.73
N GLY A 598 0.00 -13.15 -6.22
CA GLY A 598 0.53 -12.24 -5.21
C GLY A 598 0.76 -12.93 -3.87
N SER A 599 1.91 -12.63 -3.25
CA SER A 599 2.26 -13.18 -1.93
C SER A 599 1.79 -12.31 -0.77
N LYS A 600 1.50 -11.03 -1.02
CA LYS A 600 1.04 -10.07 -0.01
C LYS A 600 -0.46 -10.23 0.30
N LEU A 601 -0.92 -9.70 1.44
CA LEU A 601 -2.35 -9.68 1.81
C LEU A 601 -3.16 -8.71 0.94
N ASP A 602 -2.57 -7.56 0.60
CA ASP A 602 -3.20 -6.63 -0.33
C ASP A 602 -2.93 -7.07 -1.78
N THR A 603 -3.88 -7.82 -2.34
CA THR A 603 -3.79 -8.35 -3.70
C THR A 603 -4.34 -7.41 -4.77
N LEU A 604 -5.03 -6.34 -4.37
CA LEU A 604 -5.66 -5.35 -5.27
C LEU A 604 -5.04 -3.95 -5.11
N ALA A 605 -3.94 -3.83 -4.36
CA ALA A 605 -3.32 -2.57 -3.95
C ALA A 605 -4.31 -1.55 -3.34
N LYS A 606 -5.43 -2.00 -2.76
CA LYS A 606 -6.48 -1.10 -2.26
C LYS A 606 -6.11 -0.40 -0.96
N ASN A 607 -5.19 -0.99 -0.20
CA ASN A 607 -4.74 -0.45 1.08
C ASN A 607 -3.51 0.45 0.92
N LEU A 608 -2.85 0.44 -0.25
CA LEU A 608 -1.60 1.17 -0.50
C LEU A 608 -1.75 2.69 -0.32
N GLY A 609 -2.89 3.26 -0.73
CA GLY A 609 -3.21 4.68 -0.50
C GLY A 609 -3.33 5.01 0.99
N ASP A 610 -4.13 4.24 1.73
CA ASP A 610 -4.33 4.42 3.18
C ASP A 610 -3.04 4.19 3.97
N TYR A 611 -2.22 3.22 3.56
CA TYR A 611 -0.90 2.99 4.14
C TYR A 611 -0.01 4.23 3.99
N SER A 612 0.11 4.76 2.77
CA SER A 612 0.89 5.97 2.47
C SER A 612 0.38 7.19 3.25
N MET A 613 -0.93 7.26 3.51
CA MET A 613 -1.54 8.31 4.34
C MET A 613 -1.25 8.17 5.84
N SER A 614 -1.05 6.94 6.32
CA SER A 614 -0.77 6.63 7.73
C SER A 614 0.72 6.75 8.09
N SER A 615 1.61 6.63 7.10
CA SER A 615 3.06 6.70 7.30
C SER A 615 3.51 8.08 7.78
N THR A 616 3.89 8.18 9.05
CA THR A 616 4.65 9.31 9.59
C THR A 616 6.12 8.91 9.67
N ALA A 617 6.98 9.55 8.88
CA ALA A 617 8.42 9.29 8.95
C ALA A 617 9.03 10.07 10.14
N GLN A 618 8.78 9.61 11.38
CA GLN A 618 8.96 10.35 12.64
C GLN A 618 10.36 10.98 12.90
N LEU A 619 11.40 10.47 12.24
CA LEU A 619 12.78 10.95 12.37
C LEU A 619 13.51 11.01 11.01
N SER A 620 12.79 10.86 9.91
CA SER A 620 13.41 10.75 8.59
C SER A 620 13.96 12.09 8.14
N GLY A 621 15.25 12.12 7.82
CA GLY A 621 15.94 13.34 7.39
C GLY A 621 16.42 14.25 8.53
N LYS A 622 16.01 14.01 9.78
CA LYS A 622 16.52 14.72 10.96
C LYS A 622 18.00 14.41 11.17
N VAL A 623 18.78 15.42 11.51
CA VAL A 623 20.22 15.31 11.80
C VAL A 623 20.42 15.21 13.30
N ILE A 624 20.91 14.07 13.78
CA ILE A 624 21.09 13.80 15.20
C ILE A 624 22.56 13.57 15.53
N ALA A 625 23.09 14.35 16.48
CA ALA A 625 24.44 14.21 17.00
C ALA A 625 24.47 13.34 18.26
N LEU A 626 25.29 12.28 18.30
CA LEU A 626 25.40 11.36 19.44
C LEU A 626 26.84 11.25 19.93
N THR A 627 27.03 11.41 21.24
CA THR A 627 28.30 11.10 21.91
C THR A 627 28.24 9.74 22.60
N GLY A 628 29.34 8.99 22.69
CA GLY A 628 29.38 7.68 23.33
C GLY A 628 28.80 6.57 22.45
N ALA A 629 28.83 6.75 21.14
CA ALA A 629 28.14 5.92 20.16
C ALA A 629 28.89 4.61 19.82
N ALA A 630 30.13 4.41 20.28
CA ALA A 630 30.90 3.22 19.92
C ALA A 630 30.44 1.94 20.63
N SER A 631 29.66 2.05 21.72
CA SER A 631 29.21 0.87 22.48
C SER A 631 27.95 1.11 23.34
N GLY A 632 27.39 0.03 23.88
CA GLY A 632 26.30 0.08 24.87
C GLY A 632 25.05 0.81 24.38
N ILE A 633 24.50 1.68 25.23
CA ILE A 633 23.28 2.47 24.95
C ILE A 633 23.47 3.38 23.74
N GLY A 634 24.65 3.99 23.56
CA GLY A 634 24.90 4.88 22.44
C GLY A 634 24.86 4.17 21.09
N LEU A 635 25.46 2.98 21.00
CA LEU A 635 25.41 2.17 19.78
C LEU A 635 23.98 1.69 19.46
N ALA A 636 23.24 1.21 20.46
CA ALA A 636 21.86 0.79 20.29
C ALA A 636 20.96 1.96 19.86
N THR A 637 21.17 3.15 20.43
CA THR A 637 20.47 4.38 20.04
C THR A 637 20.81 4.76 18.61
N ALA A 638 22.08 4.72 18.21
CA ALA A 638 22.49 5.03 16.84
C ALA A 638 21.85 4.08 15.81
N LYS A 639 21.82 2.77 16.07
CA LYS A 639 21.14 1.80 15.21
C LYS A 639 19.63 2.08 15.10
N LEU A 640 18.97 2.35 16.22
CA LEU A 640 17.53 2.63 16.22
C LEU A 640 17.16 3.95 15.52
N LEU A 641 18.00 4.98 15.64
CA LEU A 641 17.78 6.24 14.92
C LEU A 641 18.03 6.08 13.41
N ALA A 642 19.05 5.29 13.03
CA ALA A 642 19.32 4.97 11.64
C ALA A 642 18.18 4.15 11.00
N SER A 643 17.63 3.15 11.70
CA SER A 643 16.49 2.38 11.21
C SER A 643 15.23 3.22 11.02
N ARG A 644 15.14 4.36 11.72
CA ARG A 644 14.07 5.37 11.57
C ARG A 644 14.38 6.48 10.55
N GLY A 645 15.47 6.35 9.79
CA GLY A 645 15.83 7.24 8.68
C GLY A 645 16.55 8.54 9.08
N ALA A 646 17.06 8.64 10.31
CA ALA A 646 17.83 9.81 10.74
C ALA A 646 19.24 9.82 10.12
N LYS A 647 19.77 11.02 9.85
CA LYS A 647 21.18 11.23 9.53
C LYS A 647 21.94 11.38 10.83
N LEU A 648 23.07 10.67 10.96
CA LEU A 648 23.75 10.58 12.25
C LEU A 648 25.12 11.24 12.20
N SER A 649 25.44 11.98 13.26
CA SER A 649 26.82 12.35 13.57
C SER A 649 27.21 11.67 14.87
N ILE A 650 28.11 10.69 14.80
CA ILE A 650 28.49 9.85 15.93
C ILE A 650 29.90 10.21 16.40
N ALA A 651 30.07 10.34 17.72
CA ALA A 651 31.33 10.70 18.33
C ALA A 651 31.67 9.79 19.52
N ASP A 652 32.94 9.40 19.62
CA ASP A 652 33.48 8.58 20.70
C ASP A 652 35.00 8.74 20.79
N VAL A 653 35.61 8.33 21.92
CA VAL A 653 37.07 8.30 22.09
C VAL A 653 37.68 7.09 21.37
N SER A 654 36.92 5.99 21.23
CA SER A 654 37.39 4.76 20.59
C SER A 654 37.29 4.85 19.06
N LYS A 655 38.42 5.09 18.39
CA LYS A 655 38.49 5.17 16.91
C LYS A 655 38.04 3.87 16.22
N GLU A 656 38.46 2.72 16.74
CA GLU A 656 38.14 1.41 16.17
C GLU A 656 36.67 1.05 16.35
N GLY A 657 36.12 1.30 17.56
CA GLY A 657 34.71 1.05 17.84
C GLY A 657 33.79 1.95 17.01
N LEU A 658 34.18 3.21 16.82
CA LEU A 658 33.43 4.16 16.01
C LEU A 658 33.42 3.78 14.52
N ALA A 659 34.57 3.37 13.97
CA ALA A 659 34.67 2.92 12.58
C ALA A 659 33.83 1.66 12.31
N LYS A 660 33.80 0.72 13.27
CA LYS A 660 32.93 -0.46 13.19
C LYS A 660 31.45 -0.06 13.24
N ALA A 661 31.07 0.79 14.19
CA ALA A 661 29.70 1.27 14.33
C ALA A 661 29.20 1.97 13.06
N GLN A 662 30.03 2.84 12.46
CA GLN A 662 29.73 3.49 11.19
C GLN A 662 29.44 2.47 10.09
N LYS A 663 30.35 1.50 9.89
CA LYS A 663 30.21 0.49 8.85
C LYS A 663 28.97 -0.37 9.05
N ASP A 664 28.71 -0.81 10.28
CA ASP A 664 27.54 -1.63 10.61
C ASP A 664 26.26 -0.85 10.28
N ILE A 665 26.14 0.40 10.71
CA ILE A 665 24.96 1.25 10.47
C ILE A 665 24.77 1.56 8.97
N GLU A 666 25.83 1.93 8.25
CA GLU A 666 25.77 2.21 6.82
C GLU A 666 25.37 0.96 6.01
N SER A 667 25.88 -0.22 6.39
CA SER A 667 25.58 -1.48 5.70
C SER A 667 24.17 -2.01 5.97
N GLU A 668 23.67 -1.85 7.20
CA GLU A 668 22.40 -2.42 7.65
C GLU A 668 21.20 -1.53 7.29
N PHE A 669 21.39 -0.20 7.28
CA PHE A 669 20.29 0.77 7.14
C PHE A 669 20.46 1.78 5.99
N ASN A 670 21.57 1.75 5.25
CA ASN A 670 21.88 2.72 4.17
C ASN A 670 21.80 4.19 4.64
N ALA A 671 22.08 4.44 5.91
CA ALA A 671 22.01 5.76 6.54
C ALA A 671 23.30 6.56 6.33
N GLN A 672 23.22 7.89 6.27
CA GLN A 672 24.41 8.76 6.21
C GLN A 672 24.96 8.99 7.61
N VAL A 673 26.23 8.64 7.82
CA VAL A 673 26.88 8.72 9.12
C VAL A 673 28.17 9.54 9.04
N LEU A 674 28.34 10.51 9.94
CA LEU A 674 29.60 11.21 10.17
C LEU A 674 30.24 10.71 11.47
N ALA A 675 31.34 9.97 11.37
CA ALA A 675 32.10 9.51 12.53
C ALA A 675 33.21 10.51 12.89
N TYR A 676 33.20 11.01 14.14
CA TYR A 676 34.20 11.96 14.63
C TYR A 676 34.86 11.47 15.94
N PRO A 677 36.16 11.14 15.96
CA PRO A 677 36.84 10.77 17.19
C PRO A 677 37.02 11.98 18.12
N LEU A 678 36.38 11.94 19.29
CA LEU A 678 36.19 13.08 20.18
C LEU A 678 36.37 12.71 21.66
N ASP A 679 37.16 13.51 22.38
CA ASP A 679 37.14 13.57 23.83
C ASP A 679 36.31 14.80 24.24
N VAL A 680 35.18 14.56 24.93
CA VAL A 680 34.23 15.61 25.34
C VAL A 680 34.83 16.62 26.32
N ARG A 681 35.96 16.31 26.96
CA ARG A 681 36.68 17.25 27.85
C ARG A 681 37.31 18.42 27.10
N GLN A 682 37.53 18.29 25.80
CA GLN A 682 38.16 19.32 24.97
C GLN A 682 37.12 20.14 24.21
N TYR A 683 36.77 21.31 24.73
CA TYR A 683 35.72 22.17 24.15
C TYR A 683 35.96 22.49 22.66
N ASP A 684 37.19 22.87 22.28
CA ASP A 684 37.51 23.26 20.89
C ASP A 684 37.21 22.13 19.90
N ARG A 685 37.39 20.87 20.31
CA ARG A 685 37.09 19.69 19.49
C ARG A 685 35.60 19.41 19.42
N VAL A 686 34.86 19.66 20.51
CA VAL A 686 33.39 19.54 20.54
C VAL A 686 32.74 20.58 19.62
N GLU A 687 33.22 21.82 19.68
CA GLU A 687 32.75 22.91 18.81
C GLU A 687 33.05 22.65 17.33
N ALA A 688 34.25 22.15 17.02
CA ALA A 688 34.62 21.73 15.67
C ALA A 688 33.73 20.59 15.15
N TRP A 689 33.46 19.58 15.98
CA TRP A 689 32.59 18.46 15.62
C TRP A 689 31.18 18.93 15.26
N ILE A 690 30.53 19.73 16.12
CA ILE A 690 29.18 20.24 15.85
C ILE A 690 29.16 21.14 14.61
N SER A 691 30.21 21.96 14.42
CA SER A 691 30.33 22.81 13.23
C SER A 691 30.46 21.98 11.95
N GLU A 692 31.23 20.89 11.98
CA GLU A 692 31.36 19.95 10.85
C GLU A 692 30.05 19.20 10.59
N THR A 693 29.31 18.81 11.64
CA THR A 693 27.96 18.22 11.51
C THR A 693 27.03 19.14 10.72
N VAL A 694 26.98 20.43 11.10
CA VAL A 694 26.15 21.43 10.40
C VAL A 694 26.67 21.68 8.98
N GLN A 695 27.98 21.72 8.76
CA GLN A 695 28.55 21.88 7.42
C GLN A 695 28.23 20.69 6.50
N ARG A 696 28.25 19.47 7.03
CA ARG A 696 28.03 18.22 6.28
C ARG A 696 26.54 18.01 5.95
N PHE A 697 25.66 18.28 6.91
CA PHE A 697 24.25 17.92 6.82
C PHE A 697 23.28 19.11 6.73
N GLY A 698 23.78 20.34 6.87
CA GLY A 698 23.03 21.59 6.72
C GLY A 698 22.45 22.14 8.03
N GLN A 699 21.99 21.26 8.93
CA GLN A 699 21.35 21.64 10.20
C GLN A 699 21.61 20.61 11.31
N LEU A 700 21.21 20.93 12.54
CA LEU A 700 21.21 20.03 13.68
C LEU A 700 19.81 20.03 14.32
N ASP A 701 19.10 18.91 14.24
CA ASP A 701 17.71 18.78 14.71
C ASP A 701 17.63 18.18 16.11
N GLY A 702 18.61 17.34 16.48
CA GLY A 702 18.66 16.80 17.82
C GLY A 702 20.04 16.34 18.26
N ALA A 703 20.18 16.09 19.56
CA ALA A 703 21.42 15.57 20.13
C ALA A 703 21.18 14.61 21.30
N ALA A 704 22.01 13.56 21.39
CA ALA A 704 22.03 12.62 22.50
C ALA A 704 23.43 12.61 23.16
N ASN A 705 23.51 13.20 24.35
CA ASN A 705 24.73 13.28 25.15
C ASN A 705 24.83 12.06 26.07
N LEU A 706 25.34 10.94 25.53
CA LEU A 706 25.41 9.65 26.22
C LEU A 706 26.81 9.28 26.75
N ALA A 707 27.85 10.09 26.49
CA ALA A 707 29.20 9.83 26.98
C ALA A 707 29.24 9.90 28.52
N GLY A 708 29.88 8.90 29.15
CA GLY A 708 30.08 8.90 30.60
C GLY A 708 31.04 7.82 31.08
N VAL A 709 31.59 8.02 32.27
CA VAL A 709 32.54 7.12 32.94
C VAL A 709 32.13 6.87 34.39
N VAL A 710 32.56 5.72 34.91
CA VAL A 710 32.41 5.33 36.32
C VAL A 710 33.78 5.31 37.02
N PRO A 711 33.85 5.56 38.34
CA PRO A 711 35.09 5.45 39.11
C PRO A 711 35.67 4.04 39.03
N LYS A 712 36.99 3.93 39.00
CA LYS A 712 37.71 2.64 39.12
C LYS A 712 37.60 2.10 40.55
N SER A 713 37.44 2.98 41.53
CA SER A 713 37.26 2.68 42.95
C SER A 713 35.82 2.31 43.35
N ILE A 714 34.92 2.11 42.39
CA ILE A 714 33.50 1.81 42.62
C ILE A 714 33.29 0.67 43.63
N GLY A 715 32.60 0.96 44.74
CA GLY A 715 32.34 -0.02 45.80
C GLY A 715 33.52 -0.37 46.72
N GLY A 716 34.72 0.17 46.45
CA GLY A 716 35.93 -0.03 47.27
C GLY A 716 36.13 1.01 48.38
N GLU A 717 37.19 0.87 49.18
CA GLU A 717 37.51 1.77 50.29
C GLU A 717 37.81 3.21 49.85
N HIS A 718 38.36 3.40 48.66
CA HIS A 718 38.60 4.70 48.03
C HIS A 718 37.33 5.34 47.44
N GLY A 719 36.20 4.61 47.38
CA GLY A 719 34.90 5.16 47.01
C GLY A 719 34.20 5.87 48.18
N LEU A 720 34.66 5.67 49.42
CA LEU A 720 34.18 6.43 50.59
C LEU A 720 34.58 7.90 50.43
N LEU A 721 33.64 8.81 50.71
CA LEU A 721 33.87 10.24 50.48
C LEU A 721 35.10 10.79 51.21
N GLN A 722 35.39 10.27 52.40
CA GLN A 722 36.57 10.64 53.20
C GLN A 722 37.91 10.17 52.60
N ASN A 723 37.89 9.18 51.70
CA ASN A 723 39.06 8.56 51.09
C ASN A 723 39.11 8.78 49.56
N GLN A 724 38.23 9.65 49.04
CA GLN A 724 38.07 9.89 47.61
C GLN A 724 39.35 10.51 47.04
N ASP A 725 39.89 9.88 45.99
CA ASP A 725 41.00 10.44 45.23
C ASP A 725 40.53 11.68 44.43
N LEU A 726 41.28 12.77 44.56
CA LEU A 726 40.99 14.05 43.92
C LEU A 726 41.25 14.00 42.41
N GLU A 727 42.25 13.23 41.95
CA GLU A 727 42.51 13.09 40.50
C GLU A 727 41.38 12.31 39.81
N GLU A 728 40.88 11.26 40.47
CA GLU A 728 39.72 10.51 39.99
C GLU A 728 38.44 11.34 40.01
N TRP A 729 38.26 12.17 41.05
CA TRP A 729 37.15 13.13 41.15
C TRP A 729 37.13 14.11 39.99
N ASP A 730 38.26 14.76 39.71
CA ASP A 730 38.41 15.72 38.62
C ASP A 730 38.20 15.08 37.26
N PHE A 731 38.67 13.85 37.07
CA PHE A 731 38.43 13.09 35.85
C PHE A 731 36.92 12.80 35.63
N ILE A 732 36.21 12.33 36.66
CA ILE A 732 34.79 11.98 36.56
C ILE A 732 33.95 13.21 36.29
N LEU A 733 34.17 14.31 37.02
CA LEU A 733 33.48 15.57 36.75
C LEU A 733 33.88 16.16 35.39
N GLY A 734 35.14 16.03 35.01
CA GLY A 734 35.65 16.46 33.71
C GLY A 734 34.88 15.80 32.56
N VAL A 735 34.63 14.49 32.63
CA VAL A 735 33.90 13.77 31.58
C VAL A 735 32.38 13.93 31.73
N ASN A 736 31.80 13.56 32.88
CA ASN A 736 30.35 13.42 33.04
C ASN A 736 29.62 14.77 33.15
N THR A 737 30.27 15.78 33.72
CA THR A 737 29.63 17.09 33.99
C THR A 737 30.16 18.16 33.05
N THR A 738 31.47 18.38 33.05
CA THR A 738 32.10 19.42 32.22
C THR A 738 32.02 19.06 30.74
N GLY A 739 32.27 17.80 30.37
CA GLY A 739 32.13 17.34 29.00
C GLY A 739 30.69 17.44 28.48
N LEU A 740 29.70 17.10 29.30
CA LEU A 740 28.28 17.29 28.94
C LEU A 740 27.93 18.77 28.77
N MET A 741 28.46 19.64 29.64
CA MET A 741 28.29 21.09 29.51
C MET A 741 28.92 21.62 28.21
N HIS A 742 30.11 21.13 27.80
CA HIS A 742 30.71 21.49 26.52
C HIS A 742 29.81 21.11 25.34
N CYS A 743 29.26 19.90 25.35
CA CYS A 743 28.31 19.44 24.33
C CYS A 743 27.06 20.32 24.30
N LEU A 744 26.43 20.57 25.45
CA LEU A 744 25.27 21.45 25.53
C LEU A 744 25.58 22.85 25.01
N LYS A 745 26.72 23.44 25.40
CA LYS A 745 27.12 24.77 24.94
C LYS A 745 27.24 24.84 23.42
N ALA A 746 27.93 23.89 22.80
CA ALA A 746 28.09 23.85 21.34
C ALA A 746 26.78 23.54 20.61
N GLN A 747 25.98 22.59 21.12
CA GLN A 747 24.71 22.18 20.53
C GLN A 747 23.67 23.30 20.60
N LEU A 748 23.47 23.95 21.75
CA LEU A 748 22.46 24.99 21.92
C LEU A 748 22.70 26.22 21.02
N GLN A 749 23.96 26.49 20.66
CA GLN A 749 24.33 27.55 19.72
C GLN A 749 23.99 27.24 18.26
N LYS A 750 23.91 25.95 17.89
CA LYS A 750 23.80 25.50 16.49
C LYS A 750 22.57 24.66 16.17
N ILE A 751 21.83 24.23 17.19
CA ILE A 751 20.59 23.48 17.05
C ILE A 751 19.51 24.35 16.40
N ALA A 752 18.74 23.75 15.50
CA ALA A 752 17.57 24.38 14.91
C ALA A 752 16.50 24.67 15.97
N ASP A 753 15.60 25.60 15.67
CA ASP A 753 14.41 25.83 16.48
C ASP A 753 13.52 24.58 16.47
N ASN A 754 12.80 24.32 17.57
CA ASN A 754 12.08 23.07 17.83
C ASN A 754 12.95 21.80 17.95
N GLY A 755 14.28 21.93 18.02
CA GLY A 755 15.17 20.78 18.21
C GLY A 755 15.04 20.10 19.57
N SER A 756 15.62 18.89 19.70
CA SER A 756 15.55 18.10 20.94
C SER A 756 16.90 17.58 21.41
N ILE A 757 17.21 17.77 22.68
CA ILE A 757 18.44 17.28 23.31
C ILE A 757 18.10 16.33 24.47
N VAL A 758 18.76 15.16 24.47
CA VAL A 758 18.64 14.15 25.51
C VAL A 758 19.99 13.92 26.18
N ASN A 759 20.03 14.05 27.50
CA ASN A 759 21.22 13.89 28.32
C ASN A 759 21.17 12.59 29.13
N ALA A 760 22.27 11.83 29.17
CA ALA A 760 22.38 10.65 30.02
C ALA A 760 22.81 11.01 31.45
N SER A 761 21.86 11.01 32.38
CA SER A 761 22.17 10.97 33.81
C SER A 761 22.34 9.51 34.28
N SER A 762 21.78 9.15 35.43
CA SER A 762 21.71 7.81 36.01
C SER A 762 20.72 7.84 37.17
N ILE A 763 20.28 6.68 37.64
CA ILE A 763 19.54 6.60 38.91
C ILE A 763 20.34 7.17 40.08
N ALA A 764 21.68 7.09 40.04
CA ALA A 764 22.58 7.76 40.99
C ALA A 764 22.52 9.30 40.94
N GLY A 765 21.81 9.88 39.97
CA GLY A 765 21.47 11.30 39.88
C GLY A 765 20.17 11.68 40.60
N LEU A 766 19.39 10.69 41.05
CA LEU A 766 18.13 10.87 41.80
C LEU A 766 18.23 10.36 43.24
N MET A 767 19.18 9.47 43.53
CA MET A 767 19.44 8.91 44.85
C MET A 767 20.94 8.88 45.17
N GLY A 768 21.26 8.88 46.47
CA GLY A 768 22.63 8.65 46.94
C GLY A 768 22.99 7.17 46.93
N ARG A 769 24.25 6.86 46.64
CA ARG A 769 24.81 5.51 46.79
C ARG A 769 26.05 5.53 47.67
N GLU A 770 26.15 4.55 48.55
CA GLU A 770 27.37 4.36 49.32
C GLU A 770 28.56 4.08 48.39
N LYS A 771 29.75 4.53 48.83
CA LYS A 771 31.04 4.34 48.15
C LYS A 771 31.07 4.81 46.68
N ASN A 772 30.25 5.81 46.33
CA ASN A 772 30.07 6.30 44.95
C ASN A 772 29.89 7.84 44.86
N GLY A 773 30.49 8.59 45.79
CA GLY A 773 30.27 10.04 45.94
C GLY A 773 30.51 10.86 44.68
N ALA A 774 31.66 10.67 44.01
CA ALA A 774 32.03 11.40 42.79
C ALA A 774 31.03 11.18 41.64
N TYR A 775 30.63 9.93 41.43
CA TYR A 775 29.68 9.58 40.37
C TYR A 775 28.28 10.15 40.65
N CYS A 776 27.78 10.00 41.88
CA CYS A 776 26.50 10.58 42.32
C CYS A 776 26.48 12.10 42.12
N ALA A 777 27.51 12.81 42.56
CA ALA A 777 27.62 14.26 42.39
C ALA A 777 27.59 14.65 40.90
N SER A 778 28.36 13.94 40.06
CA SER A 778 28.40 14.22 38.61
C SER A 778 27.05 14.05 37.92
N LYS A 779 26.28 13.01 38.28
CA LYS A 779 24.97 12.70 37.68
C LYS A 779 23.84 13.59 38.19
N HIS A 780 23.90 14.05 39.44
CA HIS A 780 23.01 15.11 39.95
C HIS A 780 23.25 16.43 39.20
N ALA A 781 24.52 16.77 38.91
CA ALA A 781 24.87 17.96 38.16
C ALA A 781 24.28 17.95 36.73
N VAL A 782 24.25 16.80 36.06
CA VAL A 782 23.60 16.64 34.74
C VAL A 782 22.12 17.02 34.79
N LEU A 783 21.39 16.66 35.85
CA LEU A 783 19.98 17.02 35.99
C LEU A 783 19.80 18.53 36.20
N GLY A 784 20.69 19.15 36.98
CA GLY A 784 20.70 20.61 37.17
C GLY A 784 20.95 21.36 35.86
N LEU A 785 21.95 20.92 35.08
CA LEU A 785 22.26 21.50 33.78
C LEU A 785 21.11 21.34 32.79
N THR A 786 20.50 20.15 32.72
CA THR A 786 19.35 19.86 31.84
C THR A 786 18.18 20.79 32.13
N ARG A 787 17.80 20.95 33.41
CA ARG A 787 16.69 21.83 33.82
C ARG A 787 16.97 23.30 33.54
N SER A 788 18.23 23.73 33.67
CA SER A 788 18.63 25.11 33.38
C SER A 788 18.58 25.38 31.88
N ALA A 789 19.22 24.52 31.08
CA ALA A 789 19.20 24.60 29.62
C ALA A 789 17.77 24.59 29.05
N ALA A 790 16.88 23.74 29.56
CA ALA A 790 15.48 23.69 29.15
C ALA A 790 14.75 25.04 29.34
N LYS A 791 15.07 25.79 30.40
CA LYS A 791 14.50 27.12 30.64
C LYS A 791 15.10 28.17 29.72
N ASP A 792 16.40 28.07 29.43
CA ASP A 792 17.12 29.04 28.60
C ASP A 792 16.65 29.02 27.14
N VAL A 793 16.35 27.83 26.58
CA VAL A 793 16.00 27.69 25.16
C VAL A 793 14.53 27.33 24.88
N GLY A 794 13.69 27.19 25.91
CA GLY A 794 12.29 26.83 25.74
C GLY A 794 11.48 27.78 24.86
N GLN A 795 11.84 29.07 24.79
CA GLN A 795 11.19 30.05 23.89
C GLN A 795 11.40 29.74 22.41
N ARG A 796 12.47 29.03 22.06
CA ARG A 796 12.78 28.57 20.69
C ARG A 796 12.11 27.24 20.35
N GLY A 797 11.26 26.72 21.24
CA GLY A 797 10.69 25.37 21.14
C GLY A 797 11.69 24.24 21.35
N VAL A 798 12.95 24.56 21.70
CA VAL A 798 14.00 23.54 21.89
C VAL A 798 13.80 22.82 23.22
N ARG A 799 13.78 21.49 23.17
CA ARG A 799 13.52 20.63 24.33
C ARG A 799 14.82 20.05 24.86
N VAL A 800 15.00 20.06 26.17
CA VAL A 800 16.19 19.46 26.81
C VAL A 800 15.73 18.57 27.95
N ASN A 801 15.92 17.26 27.80
CA ASN A 801 15.51 16.26 28.80
C ASN A 801 16.70 15.41 29.23
N ALA A 802 16.57 14.76 30.38
CA ALA A 802 17.53 13.79 30.87
C ALA A 802 16.87 12.43 31.06
N ILE A 803 17.59 11.38 30.71
CA ILE A 803 17.23 10.01 31.07
C ILE A 803 18.04 9.57 32.29
N CYS A 804 17.43 8.79 33.17
CA CYS A 804 18.06 8.23 34.37
C CYS A 804 18.03 6.69 34.29
N PRO A 805 19.00 6.07 33.60
CA PRO A 805 19.06 4.62 33.52
C PRO A 805 19.41 3.97 34.87
N GLY A 806 18.77 2.82 35.13
CA GLY A 806 19.12 1.90 36.20
C GLY A 806 20.22 0.93 35.78
N ARG A 807 20.03 -0.35 36.09
CA ARG A 807 21.02 -1.40 35.77
C ARG A 807 20.81 -1.90 34.33
N ILE A 808 21.62 -1.42 33.38
CA ILE A 808 21.51 -1.77 31.96
C ILE A 808 22.70 -2.66 31.55
N ASP A 809 22.42 -3.77 30.86
CA ASP A 809 23.45 -4.71 30.39
C ASP A 809 24.31 -4.08 29.28
N THR A 810 25.38 -3.41 29.71
CA THR A 810 26.33 -2.70 28.86
C THR A 810 27.75 -3.14 29.18
N PRO A 811 28.71 -2.92 28.25
CA PRO A 811 30.13 -3.15 28.54
C PRO A 811 30.62 -2.43 29.80
N MET A 812 30.06 -1.25 30.11
CA MET A 812 30.36 -0.49 31.33
C MET A 812 29.90 -1.22 32.59
N LEU A 813 28.67 -1.75 32.62
CA LEU A 813 28.17 -2.53 33.76
C LEU A 813 29.00 -3.80 33.95
N ARG A 814 29.32 -4.51 32.86
CA ARG A 814 30.15 -5.74 32.92
C ARG A 814 31.56 -5.46 33.45
N ALA A 815 32.15 -4.31 33.11
CA ALA A 815 33.44 -3.88 33.64
C ALA A 815 33.35 -3.51 35.14
N ALA A 816 32.29 -2.82 35.55
CA ALA A 816 32.05 -2.49 36.96
C ALA A 816 31.81 -3.74 37.82
N THR A 817 31.03 -4.72 37.33
CA THR A 817 30.84 -6.02 38.00
C THR A 817 32.16 -6.75 38.19
N LYS A 818 33.00 -6.83 37.14
CA LYS A 818 34.33 -7.47 37.24
C LYS A 818 35.26 -6.77 38.25
N ALA A 819 35.20 -5.44 38.34
CA ALA A 819 35.96 -4.67 39.32
C ALA A 819 35.48 -4.94 40.76
N ALA A 820 34.15 -5.03 40.96
CA ALA A 820 33.56 -5.36 42.26
C ALA A 820 33.80 -6.82 42.69
N GLU A 821 33.82 -7.76 41.74
CA GLU A 821 34.22 -9.15 41.94
C GLU A 821 35.69 -9.26 42.35
N ALA A 822 36.60 -8.53 41.69
CA ALA A 822 38.01 -8.48 42.03
C ALA A 822 38.27 -7.90 43.44
N ALA A 823 37.38 -7.03 43.93
CA ALA A 823 37.40 -6.48 45.28
C ALA A 823 36.76 -7.40 46.35
N GLY A 824 36.32 -8.61 45.99
CA GLY A 824 35.79 -9.61 46.93
C GLY A 824 34.33 -9.40 47.36
N THR A 825 33.57 -8.53 46.69
CA THR A 825 32.17 -8.18 47.04
C THR A 825 31.11 -8.69 46.05
N GLY A 826 31.53 -9.33 44.96
CA GLY A 826 30.69 -9.56 43.76
C GLY A 826 29.43 -10.42 43.96
N SER A 827 29.48 -11.53 44.71
CA SER A 827 28.36 -12.50 44.71
C SER A 827 27.17 -12.14 45.62
N ALA A 828 27.40 -11.34 46.66
CA ALA A 828 26.34 -10.85 47.55
C ALA A 828 25.71 -9.56 47.00
N PHE A 829 26.54 -8.65 46.49
CA PHE A 829 26.11 -7.37 45.92
C PHE A 829 25.20 -7.55 44.70
N GLU A 830 25.46 -8.54 43.84
CA GLU A 830 24.58 -8.82 42.70
C GLU A 830 23.20 -9.37 43.10
N LYS A 831 23.12 -10.17 44.16
CA LYS A 831 21.86 -10.73 44.67
C LYS A 831 21.01 -9.70 45.41
N GLU A 832 21.62 -8.84 46.23
CA GLU A 832 20.92 -7.73 46.89
C GLU A 832 20.44 -6.69 45.89
N THR A 833 21.29 -6.28 44.95
CA THR A 833 20.93 -5.30 43.92
C THR A 833 19.79 -5.78 43.01
N MET A 834 19.71 -7.09 42.74
CA MET A 834 18.60 -7.68 41.97
C MET A 834 17.30 -7.78 42.76
N ASN A 835 17.36 -7.78 44.09
CA ASN A 835 16.17 -7.74 44.95
C ASN A 835 15.56 -6.32 45.01
N ASP A 836 16.38 -5.27 44.86
CA ASP A 836 15.93 -3.87 44.90
C ASP A 836 15.29 -3.38 43.58
N VAL A 837 15.58 -4.03 42.45
CA VAL A 837 14.92 -3.73 41.18
C VAL A 837 13.58 -4.47 41.13
N ALA A 838 12.45 -3.75 41.05
CA ALA A 838 11.12 -4.37 41.03
C ALA A 838 10.95 -5.42 39.92
N LEU A 839 11.54 -5.20 38.74
CA LEU A 839 11.51 -6.16 37.62
C LEU A 839 12.56 -7.28 37.70
N ARG A 840 13.45 -7.27 38.71
CA ARG A 840 14.45 -8.32 39.00
C ARG A 840 15.29 -8.80 37.80
N ARG A 841 15.51 -7.90 36.83
CA ARG A 841 16.35 -8.14 35.65
C ARG A 841 17.14 -6.88 35.31
N ASN A 842 18.24 -7.06 34.58
CA ASN A 842 18.89 -5.92 33.93
C ASN A 842 18.03 -5.44 32.75
N GLY A 843 18.02 -4.12 32.54
CA GLY A 843 17.48 -3.52 31.32
C GLY A 843 18.39 -3.80 30.12
N ARG A 844 17.81 -3.87 28.93
CA ARG A 844 18.55 -3.98 27.67
C ARG A 844 18.87 -2.58 27.12
N PRO A 845 20.01 -2.36 26.43
CA PRO A 845 20.33 -1.08 25.80
C PRO A 845 19.24 -0.57 24.85
N GLU A 846 18.53 -1.46 24.17
CA GLU A 846 17.44 -1.17 23.22
C GLU A 846 16.21 -0.54 23.90
N GLU A 847 15.94 -0.91 25.16
CA GLU A 847 14.84 -0.34 25.95
C GLU A 847 15.11 1.14 26.26
N VAL A 848 16.37 1.48 26.57
CA VAL A 848 16.80 2.87 26.81
C VAL A 848 16.85 3.64 25.49
N ALA A 849 17.34 3.02 24.42
CA ALA A 849 17.36 3.61 23.08
C ALA A 849 15.96 4.03 22.61
N THR A 850 14.94 3.21 22.89
CA THR A 850 13.55 3.50 22.53
C THR A 850 13.04 4.77 23.22
N LEU A 851 13.34 4.93 24.52
CA LEU A 851 13.01 6.16 25.25
C LEU A 851 13.75 7.38 24.69
N ILE A 852 15.04 7.24 24.36
CA ILE A 852 15.82 8.33 23.76
C ILE A 852 15.20 8.74 22.41
N ALA A 853 14.85 7.77 21.56
CA ALA A 853 14.23 8.03 20.28
C ALA A 853 12.88 8.74 20.42
N PHE A 854 12.06 8.35 21.41
CA PHE A 854 10.81 9.05 21.75
C PHE A 854 11.05 10.49 22.23
N LEU A 855 12.03 10.71 23.11
CA LEU A 855 12.34 12.07 23.59
C LEU A 855 12.90 12.96 22.47
N LEU A 856 13.57 12.37 21.48
CA LEU A 856 14.05 13.08 20.29
C LEU A 856 12.96 13.29 19.23
N SER A 857 11.88 12.50 19.24
CA SER A 857 10.75 12.66 18.31
C SER A 857 9.78 13.76 18.76
N ASP A 858 8.87 14.10 17.85
CA ASP A 858 7.85 15.13 18.09
C ASP A 858 6.72 14.62 19.01
N ASP A 859 6.66 13.31 19.28
CA ASP A 859 5.74 12.70 20.25
C ASP A 859 5.99 13.23 21.67
N ALA A 860 7.23 13.65 21.97
CA ALA A 860 7.62 14.28 23.22
C ALA A 860 7.61 15.82 23.15
N SER A 861 6.87 16.43 22.22
CA SER A 861 6.82 17.88 21.96
C SER A 861 6.51 18.74 23.21
N TYR A 862 5.79 18.20 24.19
CA TYR A 862 5.47 18.90 25.44
C TYR A 862 6.30 18.44 26.66
N MET A 863 7.37 17.68 26.44
CA MET A 863 8.29 17.24 27.49
C MET A 863 9.61 18.03 27.40
N THR A 864 9.92 18.84 28.40
CA THR A 864 11.21 19.53 28.54
C THR A 864 11.58 19.70 30.02
N GLY A 865 12.87 19.71 30.34
CA GLY A 865 13.40 19.83 31.71
C GLY A 865 13.16 18.61 32.60
N ASN A 866 12.66 17.50 32.04
CA ASN A 866 12.32 16.31 32.80
C ASN A 866 13.52 15.39 33.01
N ALA A 867 13.49 14.64 34.12
CA ALA A 867 14.40 13.55 34.43
C ALA A 867 13.57 12.25 34.40
N VAL A 868 13.67 11.49 33.30
CA VAL A 868 12.85 10.30 33.06
C VAL A 868 13.62 9.05 33.48
N SER A 869 13.14 8.35 34.49
CA SER A 869 13.74 7.11 34.98
C SER A 869 13.44 5.92 34.05
N VAL A 870 14.47 5.13 33.74
CA VAL A 870 14.38 3.86 33.01
C VAL A 870 15.23 2.83 33.74
N ASP A 871 14.68 2.30 34.82
CA ASP A 871 15.44 1.59 35.85
C ASP A 871 14.79 0.28 36.34
N GLY A 872 13.65 -0.10 35.77
CA GLY A 872 12.91 -1.30 36.17
C GLY A 872 12.30 -1.21 37.57
N GLY A 873 12.01 0.00 38.05
CA GLY A 873 11.45 0.24 39.38
C GLY A 873 12.46 0.05 40.49
N TRP A 874 13.70 0.53 40.28
CA TRP A 874 14.72 0.56 41.33
C TRP A 874 14.52 1.78 42.25
N ASN A 875 14.08 2.90 41.69
CA ASN A 875 13.72 4.11 42.40
C ASN A 875 12.22 4.39 42.22
N CYS A 876 11.39 3.64 42.92
CA CYS A 876 9.93 3.81 42.93
C CYS A 876 9.40 4.08 44.34
#